data_AF-A0A5M9N0N7-F1
#
_entry.id   AF-A0A5M9N0N7-F1
#
_cell.length_a   1.000
_cell.length_b   1.000
_cell.length_c   1.000
_cell.angle_alpha   90.00
_cell.angle_beta   90.00
_cell.angle_gamma   90.00
#
_symmetry.space_group_name_H-M   'P 1'
#
loop_
_entity.id
_entity.type
_entity.pdbx_description
1 polymer ?
#
loop_
_entity_poly.entity_id
_entity_poly.type
_entity_poly.pdbx_seq_one_letter_code
_entity_poly.pdbx_strand_id
1 'polypeptide(L)'
;MESTTVSDLENQQFLGSSSDTPPTISKSVLCRLYVSHFLSTWNSRLFEFGAVLFLASIFRDTLLYASVYALVRSLSSVLFSSSLGSVVDRSNRLKAIRMSIVWQRLPVVASCACFLVLLQPSSSSYLSPLVFIAAVLFACVEKLAASANSVAVERDWAIVISNALHISKQDLNATMRRIDLFCKLLAPLAVSLIDGFSTRLAIWIVLVWNFTTVWVEYIAIAQVYKSVPNLERLPDTIESTTQSLSDPWRAYFASPMVLPSFALSLLYLTVLSFGPTMTTYLLHSTSFTSIQVSTMRIGAILVEIAGTWVAPVLMRRIGPIRSGLWFLNWQFACLAAPVASFAMFRDVVQQGRAATCLVVGVALSRLGLWGFDLSIQLLIQEGIDPQSRAKFSSTEIALQSIWELVSFAMTIVFPHPEQFKFPVYISYGAITMAAICFATARGLGRSGPRRRTGCLTCRARKVRCDETKPVCANCIRLHLQCIYKTIVPGLVASRRNGRSQRPDPTATSVSVSPTPERPDVNFFDTVLRPEERRQQQSPLRLMCEMDVQGGVDILGFNGETTSDLEQRHLDLTSRYSDFQLPSTVASPSALSWTQSVEEAPVARDGSLDGVEANLPGSSPWSEPKATDEEQQQQQLLMRFLESEAPPTIFGSVNLEWKYVRNAIVNQSRDFRPLLNSIYCYADIHMPTREDKQWKTAPTYHQQASSEIRSHLLGDMSHCTLKRIFATLISVPELCPPGASFLHSAYRLLQRFHRKTQKWTGFGHLIVSWVSLLDIKALIAGREGDPLIELGILSNSTREHIPGSDSTTNNNNNNNEDEEDEDTLAQPTYLIQTAILNPSFHFFFQTQQIIRRIVHIDLHHRSRGTVSDEFEVLQIAHQVDADLESLWNGRPRVLDLHRTPEALFDTLQPRVAVEVCRCFRQYIANFLAVFIYLHRVAFAIYPRTDRVRSAVDGIVQLARVEAESESLSLASGVSGVSSRALPIGFVWPLFVAGLEGSYDQRVWIIQTMQRMAMSDQQNQNRNKGHDSHPSRSRSHSSNVHDISAQRHPNVEKALFLLEEMMRRQDVSRTWADSRCVRREVFADFFVMI
;
A
#
# COMPACT_ATOMS: atom_id res chain seq x y z
N MET A 1 -24.52 10.62 -57.65
CA MET A 1 -24.70 9.21 -57.29
C MET A 1 -23.37 8.72 -56.76
N GLU A 2 -23.45 7.83 -55.77
CA GLU A 2 -22.35 7.12 -55.09
C GLU A 2 -21.63 7.82 -53.92
N SER A 3 -22.14 7.40 -52.76
CA SER A 3 -21.52 7.21 -51.45
C SER A 3 -20.01 6.97 -51.42
N THR A 4 -19.31 7.80 -50.64
CA THR A 4 -18.05 7.43 -49.98
C THR A 4 -18.31 7.35 -48.47
N THR A 5 -18.06 6.17 -47.93
CA THR A 5 -18.31 5.76 -46.55
C THR A 5 -17.33 6.39 -45.57
N VAL A 6 -17.80 6.64 -44.35
CA VAL A 6 -17.12 7.25 -43.19
C VAL A 6 -15.91 6.44 -42.67
N SER A 7 -15.57 5.32 -43.31
CA SER A 7 -14.50 4.39 -42.94
C SER A 7 -13.07 4.91 -43.17
N ASP A 8 -12.87 5.94 -44.01
CA ASP A 8 -11.54 6.38 -44.42
C ASP A 8 -10.95 7.54 -43.58
N LEU A 9 -11.72 8.08 -42.62
CA LEU A 9 -11.24 9.11 -41.69
C LEU A 9 -10.76 8.55 -40.34
N GLU A 10 -11.03 7.29 -40.02
CA GLU A 10 -10.55 6.64 -38.78
C GLU A 10 -9.16 5.99 -38.93
N ASN A 11 -8.66 5.79 -40.14
CA ASN A 11 -7.36 5.13 -40.38
C ASN A 11 -6.14 6.08 -40.44
N GLN A 12 -6.31 7.38 -40.22
CA GLN A 12 -5.18 8.35 -40.18
C GLN A 12 -4.79 8.81 -38.76
N GLN A 13 -5.41 8.30 -37.69
CA GLN A 13 -4.98 8.58 -36.31
C GLN A 13 -4.14 7.47 -35.66
N PHE A 14 -3.89 6.35 -36.35
CA PHE A 14 -3.16 5.20 -35.79
C PHE A 14 -1.70 5.03 -36.27
N LEU A 15 -1.15 5.99 -37.02
CA LEU A 15 0.26 5.98 -37.43
C LEU A 15 0.87 7.37 -37.25
N GLY A 16 1.32 7.65 -36.02
CA GLY A 16 1.97 8.91 -35.66
C GLY A 16 2.86 8.77 -34.42
N SER A 17 4.14 8.46 -34.68
CA SER A 17 5.31 8.54 -33.78
C SER A 17 5.32 7.69 -32.51
N SER A 18 5.80 6.46 -32.68
CA SER A 18 6.84 5.92 -31.80
C SER A 18 8.03 6.89 -31.75
N SER A 19 8.21 7.55 -30.61
CA SER A 19 9.50 8.10 -30.22
C SER A 19 9.72 7.82 -28.74
N ASP A 20 10.44 6.74 -28.47
CA ASP A 20 11.13 6.48 -27.23
C ASP A 20 12.04 7.66 -26.90
N THR A 21 11.56 8.57 -26.04
CA THR A 21 12.41 9.46 -25.25
C THR A 21 11.91 9.46 -23.80
N PRO A 22 12.79 9.28 -22.80
CA PRO A 22 12.44 9.40 -21.38
C PRO A 22 12.04 10.85 -21.04
N PRO A 23 11.50 11.17 -19.84
CA PRO A 23 10.60 12.31 -19.58
C PRO A 23 11.33 13.66 -19.50
N THR A 24 11.90 14.13 -20.60
CA THR A 24 12.53 15.46 -20.72
C THR A 24 11.47 16.53 -20.99
N ILE A 25 10.45 16.21 -21.79
CA ILE A 25 9.33 17.09 -22.13
C ILE A 25 8.52 17.45 -20.87
N SER A 26 8.19 16.48 -20.00
CA SER A 26 7.42 16.74 -18.78
C SER A 26 8.15 17.64 -17.78
N LYS A 27 9.48 17.46 -17.61
CA LYS A 27 10.30 18.29 -16.72
C LYS A 27 10.40 19.74 -17.22
N SER A 28 10.53 19.96 -18.53
CA SER A 28 10.59 21.30 -19.11
C SER A 28 9.27 22.06 -18.95
N VAL A 29 8.13 21.40 -19.23
CA VAL A 29 6.79 21.97 -19.04
C VAL A 29 6.55 22.33 -17.58
N LEU A 30 6.89 21.42 -16.66
CA LEU A 30 6.73 21.63 -15.23
C LEU A 30 7.61 22.77 -14.71
N CYS A 31 8.87 22.84 -15.17
CA CYS A 31 9.78 23.93 -14.83
C CYS A 31 9.23 25.28 -15.27
N ARG A 32 8.72 25.38 -16.50
CA ARG A 32 8.10 26.63 -17.01
C ARG A 32 6.87 27.04 -16.20
N LEU A 33 6.02 26.08 -15.81
CA LEU A 33 4.88 26.33 -14.92
C LEU A 33 5.33 26.87 -13.57
N TYR A 34 6.35 26.25 -12.95
CA TYR A 34 6.89 26.68 -11.67
C TYR A 34 7.60 28.04 -11.75
N VAL A 35 8.32 28.33 -12.83
CA VAL A 35 8.91 29.66 -13.07
C VAL A 35 7.83 30.72 -13.19
N SER A 36 6.77 30.46 -13.98
CA SER A 36 5.64 31.39 -14.10
C SER A 36 4.98 31.63 -12.74
N HIS A 37 4.68 30.57 -12.00
CA HIS A 37 4.04 30.67 -10.68
C HIS A 37 4.95 31.40 -9.66
N PHE A 38 6.25 31.10 -9.65
CA PHE A 38 7.23 31.79 -8.81
C PHE A 38 7.28 33.30 -9.11
N LEU A 39 7.39 33.70 -10.39
CA LEU A 39 7.41 35.12 -10.76
C LEU A 39 6.11 35.83 -10.38
N SER A 40 4.96 35.20 -10.63
CA SER A 40 3.65 35.66 -10.17
C SER A 40 3.60 35.94 -8.68
N THR A 41 3.92 34.92 -7.87
CA THR A 41 3.81 35.02 -6.40
C THR A 41 4.88 35.93 -5.82
N TRP A 42 6.13 35.83 -6.26
CA TRP A 42 7.24 36.68 -5.82
C TRP A 42 6.90 38.16 -5.98
N ASN A 43 6.48 38.55 -7.19
CA ASN A 43 6.20 39.93 -7.49
C ASN A 43 4.99 40.47 -6.72
N SER A 44 3.93 39.67 -6.56
CA SER A 44 2.78 40.08 -5.76
C SER A 44 3.17 40.33 -4.30
N ARG A 45 3.96 39.42 -3.70
CA ARG A 45 4.42 39.55 -2.30
C ARG A 45 5.42 40.68 -2.10
N LEU A 46 6.34 40.85 -3.07
CA LEU A 46 7.31 41.95 -3.09
C LEU A 46 6.59 43.30 -3.10
N PHE A 47 5.59 43.46 -3.97
CA PHE A 47 4.83 44.71 -4.08
C PHE A 47 3.88 44.93 -2.90
N GLU A 48 3.15 43.88 -2.47
CA GLU A 48 2.22 43.95 -1.33
C GLU A 48 2.92 44.50 -0.08
N PHE A 49 4.11 43.99 0.23
CA PHE A 49 4.88 44.44 1.38
C PHE A 49 5.64 45.76 1.09
N GLY A 50 6.26 45.87 -0.09
CA GLY A 50 7.02 47.04 -0.50
C GLY A 50 6.20 48.33 -0.51
N ALA A 51 4.96 48.28 -1.02
CA ALA A 51 4.07 49.44 -1.06
C ALA A 51 3.78 50.02 0.34
N VAL A 52 3.67 49.17 1.36
CA VAL A 52 3.48 49.61 2.75
C VAL A 52 4.73 50.33 3.27
N LEU A 53 5.94 49.81 2.99
CA LEU A 53 7.20 50.46 3.34
C LEU A 53 7.35 51.82 2.63
N PHE A 54 7.03 51.86 1.33
CA PHE A 54 7.13 53.10 0.55
C PHE A 54 6.19 54.17 1.10
N LEU A 55 4.95 53.80 1.44
CA LEU A 55 3.99 54.72 2.06
C LEU A 55 4.44 55.21 3.44
N ALA A 56 5.02 54.33 4.26
CA ALA A 56 5.59 54.71 5.56
C ALA A 56 6.78 55.68 5.41
N SER A 57 7.59 55.51 4.37
CA SER A 57 8.74 56.39 4.08
C SER A 57 8.35 57.73 3.45
N ILE A 58 7.27 57.77 2.66
CA ILE A 58 6.70 58.99 2.05
C ILE A 58 5.97 59.82 3.10
N PHE A 59 5.08 59.21 3.89
CA PHE A 59 4.26 59.88 4.90
C PHE A 59 4.74 59.53 6.32
N ARG A 60 5.91 60.06 6.71
CA ARG A 60 6.59 59.69 7.95
C ARG A 60 5.79 59.97 9.23
N ASP A 61 4.95 61.00 9.21
CA ASP A 61 4.25 61.47 10.41
C ASP A 61 2.89 60.80 10.63
N THR A 62 2.44 59.92 9.74
CA THR A 62 1.11 59.31 9.84
C THR A 62 1.02 57.88 9.29
N LEU A 63 0.39 57.00 10.06
CA LEU A 63 0.09 55.62 9.65
C LEU A 63 -1.21 55.51 8.83
N LEU A 64 -1.94 56.63 8.68
CA LEU A 64 -3.25 56.65 8.04
C LEU A 64 -3.20 56.15 6.60
N TYR A 65 -2.25 56.63 5.80
CA TYR A 65 -2.16 56.26 4.38
C TYR A 65 -1.86 54.76 4.19
N ALA A 66 -0.95 54.19 4.97
CA ALA A 66 -0.66 52.76 4.93
C ALA A 66 -1.86 51.91 5.35
N SER A 67 -2.59 52.36 6.38
CA SER A 67 -3.79 51.66 6.88
C SER A 67 -4.96 51.73 5.89
N VAL A 68 -5.21 52.90 5.30
CA VAL A 68 -6.24 53.08 4.25
C VAL A 68 -5.91 52.24 3.03
N TYR A 69 -4.65 52.23 2.59
CA TYR A 69 -4.18 51.40 1.48
C TYR A 69 -4.48 49.92 1.73
N ALA A 70 -4.08 49.38 2.89
CA ALA A 70 -4.32 47.98 3.23
C ALA A 70 -5.81 47.65 3.34
N LEU A 71 -6.59 48.52 3.99
CA LEU A 71 -8.04 48.33 4.18
C LEU A 71 -8.79 48.29 2.83
N VAL A 72 -8.56 49.28 1.96
CA VAL A 72 -9.26 49.39 0.67
C VAL A 72 -8.85 48.25 -0.26
N ARG A 73 -7.56 47.88 -0.27
CA ARG A 73 -7.06 46.71 -1.01
C ARG A 73 -7.74 45.42 -0.56
N SER A 74 -7.86 45.17 0.75
CA SER A 74 -8.54 43.98 1.28
C SER A 74 -10.06 44.01 1.00
N LEU A 75 -10.70 45.17 1.16
CA LEU A 75 -12.12 45.35 0.85
C LEU A 75 -12.43 45.07 -0.63
N SER A 76 -11.54 45.47 -1.54
CA SER A 76 -11.69 45.17 -2.97
C SER A 76 -11.75 43.66 -3.24
N SER A 77 -10.93 42.86 -2.54
CA SER A 77 -10.94 41.39 -2.62
C SER A 77 -12.29 40.82 -2.18
N VAL A 78 -12.86 41.32 -1.09
CA VAL A 78 -14.18 40.88 -0.58
C VAL A 78 -15.29 41.18 -1.58
N LEU A 79 -15.30 42.38 -2.15
CA LEU A 79 -16.39 42.83 -3.03
C LEU A 79 -16.34 42.20 -4.43
N PHE A 80 -15.14 41.98 -4.98
CA PHE A 80 -15.00 41.66 -6.41
C PHE A 80 -14.48 40.25 -6.72
N SER A 81 -13.88 39.52 -5.76
CA SER A 81 -13.33 38.17 -6.04
C SER A 81 -14.39 37.19 -6.53
N SER A 82 -15.62 37.25 -6.00
CA SER A 82 -16.69 36.34 -6.44
C SER A 82 -17.11 36.58 -7.91
N SER A 83 -17.21 37.85 -8.33
CA SER A 83 -17.50 38.21 -9.72
C SER A 83 -16.37 37.83 -10.67
N LEU A 84 -15.13 37.96 -10.20
CA LEU A 84 -13.92 37.66 -10.96
C LEU A 84 -13.86 36.20 -11.42
N GLY A 85 -14.27 35.25 -10.59
CA GLY A 85 -14.30 33.82 -10.96
C GLY A 85 -15.20 33.53 -12.15
N SER A 86 -16.35 34.21 -12.25
CA SER A 86 -17.26 34.11 -13.40
C SER A 86 -16.61 34.62 -14.70
N VAL A 87 -15.83 35.71 -14.60
CA VAL A 87 -15.07 36.25 -15.75
C VAL A 87 -13.98 35.27 -16.19
N VAL A 88 -13.26 34.68 -15.24
CA VAL A 88 -12.23 33.67 -15.51
C VAL A 88 -12.83 32.45 -16.21
N ASP A 89 -13.94 31.90 -15.69
CA ASP A 89 -14.59 30.71 -16.27
C ASP A 89 -15.12 30.96 -17.71
N ARG A 90 -15.59 32.18 -18.02
CA ARG A 90 -16.11 32.55 -19.36
C ARG A 90 -15.01 32.83 -20.38
N SER A 91 -13.80 33.12 -19.93
CA SER A 91 -12.70 33.51 -20.81
C SER A 91 -11.92 32.30 -21.30
N ASN A 92 -11.33 32.40 -22.50
CA ASN A 92 -10.38 31.37 -22.94
C ASN A 92 -9.25 31.28 -21.91
N ARG A 93 -8.93 30.06 -21.46
CA ARG A 93 -7.94 29.77 -20.41
C ARG A 93 -6.60 30.51 -20.58
N LEU A 94 -6.04 30.54 -21.78
CA LEU A 94 -4.79 31.23 -22.05
C LEU A 94 -4.96 32.76 -21.99
N LYS A 95 -6.06 33.27 -22.54
CA LYS A 95 -6.39 34.69 -22.49
C LYS A 95 -6.62 35.14 -21.04
N ALA A 96 -7.32 34.34 -20.23
CA ALA A 96 -7.59 34.58 -18.82
C ALA A 96 -6.28 34.85 -18.06
N ILE A 97 -5.33 33.91 -18.14
CA ILE A 97 -4.07 33.98 -17.41
C ILE A 97 -3.16 35.10 -17.94
N ARG A 98 -3.07 35.26 -19.27
CA ARG A 98 -2.27 36.35 -19.85
C ARG A 98 -2.79 37.71 -19.43
N MET A 99 -4.11 37.89 -19.44
CA MET A 99 -4.72 39.14 -18.99
C MET A 99 -4.53 39.33 -17.49
N SER A 100 -4.61 38.29 -16.65
CA SER A 100 -4.33 38.43 -15.22
C SER A 100 -2.87 38.80 -14.96
N ILE A 101 -1.90 38.22 -15.69
CA ILE A 101 -0.48 38.60 -15.58
C ILE A 101 -0.28 40.08 -15.96
N VAL A 102 -0.84 40.53 -17.09
CA VAL A 102 -0.71 41.93 -17.53
C VAL A 102 -1.35 42.89 -16.53
N TRP A 103 -2.57 42.59 -16.07
CA TRP A 103 -3.27 43.40 -15.07
C TRP A 103 -2.70 43.28 -13.65
N GLN A 104 -1.79 42.34 -13.41
CA GLN A 104 -1.01 42.31 -12.18
C GLN A 104 0.22 43.22 -12.28
N ARG A 105 0.84 43.34 -13.46
CA ARG A 105 2.12 44.06 -13.65
C ARG A 105 1.93 45.55 -13.96
N LEU A 106 0.99 45.87 -14.83
CA LEU A 106 0.75 47.24 -15.28
C LEU A 106 0.33 48.17 -14.12
N PRO A 107 -0.60 47.77 -13.22
CA PRO A 107 -0.92 48.59 -12.05
C PRO A 107 0.25 48.74 -11.08
N VAL A 108 1.13 47.73 -10.94
CA VAL A 108 2.33 47.85 -10.10
C VAL A 108 3.28 48.92 -10.64
N VAL A 109 3.55 48.89 -11.95
CA VAL A 109 4.39 49.91 -12.60
C VAL A 109 3.77 51.30 -12.44
N ALA A 110 2.46 51.42 -12.62
CA ALA A 110 1.74 52.68 -12.43
C ALA A 110 1.78 53.16 -10.95
N SER A 111 1.57 52.27 -9.98
CA SER A 111 1.72 52.57 -8.55
C SER A 111 3.14 53.01 -8.19
N CYS A 112 4.17 52.36 -8.74
CA CYS A 112 5.56 52.79 -8.54
C CYS A 112 5.82 54.18 -9.11
N ALA A 113 5.26 54.51 -10.28
CA ALA A 113 5.34 55.87 -10.82
C ALA A 113 4.64 56.89 -9.90
N CYS A 114 3.46 56.55 -9.35
CA CYS A 114 2.77 57.36 -8.34
C CYS A 114 3.65 57.57 -7.09
N PHE A 115 4.29 56.52 -6.57
CA PHE A 115 5.20 56.64 -5.41
C PHE A 115 6.43 57.51 -5.70
N LEU A 116 6.98 57.44 -6.92
CA LEU A 116 8.08 58.31 -7.34
C LEU A 116 7.66 59.79 -7.43
N VAL A 117 6.43 60.07 -7.87
CA VAL A 117 5.86 61.43 -7.88
C VAL A 117 5.62 61.92 -6.46
N LEU A 118 5.07 61.08 -5.59
CA LEU A 118 4.82 61.41 -4.17
C LEU A 118 6.12 61.64 -3.37
N LEU A 119 7.24 61.06 -3.79
CA LEU A 119 8.56 61.32 -3.21
C LEU A 119 9.14 62.69 -3.59
N GLN A 120 8.58 63.40 -4.58
CA GLN A 120 9.11 64.69 -4.99
C GLN A 120 8.72 65.79 -3.99
N PRO A 121 9.68 66.63 -3.54
CA PRO A 121 9.42 67.65 -2.52
C PRO A 121 8.42 68.74 -2.91
N SER A 122 8.07 68.87 -4.20
CA SER A 122 7.25 69.96 -4.76
C SER A 122 5.82 69.55 -5.16
N SER A 123 5.31 68.41 -4.68
CA SER A 123 3.93 68.01 -4.98
C SER A 123 2.95 68.98 -4.30
N SER A 124 2.03 69.59 -5.06
CA SER A 124 1.05 70.53 -4.51
C SER A 124 0.13 69.85 -3.49
N SER A 125 -0.34 70.61 -2.49
CA SER A 125 -1.14 70.09 -1.36
C SER A 125 -2.38 69.29 -1.79
N TYR A 126 -2.96 69.60 -2.96
CA TYR A 126 -4.11 68.89 -3.54
C TYR A 126 -3.73 67.70 -4.43
N LEU A 127 -2.53 67.70 -5.03
CA LEU A 127 -2.11 66.64 -5.95
C LEU A 127 -1.69 65.36 -5.20
N SER A 128 -1.05 65.49 -4.04
CA SER A 128 -0.62 64.36 -3.21
C SER A 128 -1.75 63.37 -2.85
N PRO A 129 -2.91 63.80 -2.29
CA PRO A 129 -4.00 62.87 -1.99
C PRO A 129 -4.61 62.24 -3.25
N LEU A 130 -4.65 62.96 -4.38
CA LEU A 130 -5.19 62.46 -5.64
C LEU A 130 -4.28 61.37 -6.25
N VAL A 131 -2.97 61.56 -6.21
CA VAL A 131 -1.98 60.56 -6.64
C VAL A 131 -1.99 59.34 -5.69
N PHE A 132 -2.20 59.56 -4.39
CA PHE A 132 -2.38 58.46 -3.43
C PHE A 132 -3.64 57.63 -3.74
N ILE A 133 -4.79 58.28 -4.00
CA ILE A 133 -6.03 57.58 -4.39
C ILE A 133 -5.79 56.74 -5.66
N ALA A 134 -5.08 57.30 -6.65
CA ALA A 134 -4.71 56.54 -7.85
C ALA A 134 -3.85 55.31 -7.52
N ALA A 135 -2.84 55.45 -6.65
CA ALA A 135 -1.98 54.34 -6.21
C ALA A 135 -2.78 53.23 -5.50
N VAL A 136 -3.77 53.60 -4.66
CA VAL A 136 -4.67 52.66 -4.00
C VAL A 136 -5.56 51.93 -5.00
N LEU A 137 -6.14 52.64 -5.98
CA LEU A 137 -6.97 52.02 -7.02
C LEU A 137 -6.16 51.00 -7.84
N PHE A 138 -4.93 51.35 -8.24
CA PHE A 138 -4.03 50.42 -8.93
C PHE A 138 -3.69 49.19 -8.07
N ALA A 139 -3.49 49.37 -6.77
CA ALA A 139 -3.27 48.25 -5.86
C ALA A 139 -4.49 47.33 -5.71
N CYS A 140 -5.71 47.86 -5.81
CA CYS A 140 -6.94 47.04 -5.87
C CYS A 140 -6.97 46.20 -7.15
N VAL A 141 -6.63 46.79 -8.30
CA VAL A 141 -6.56 46.07 -9.58
C VAL A 141 -5.50 44.96 -9.53
N GLU A 142 -4.30 45.25 -9.02
CA GLU A 142 -3.26 44.23 -8.84
C GLU A 142 -3.72 43.09 -7.93
N LYS A 143 -4.36 43.41 -6.79
CA LYS A 143 -4.85 42.39 -5.84
C LYS A 143 -5.84 41.44 -6.50
N LEU A 144 -6.78 41.99 -7.27
CA LEU A 144 -7.78 41.20 -7.99
C LEU A 144 -7.12 40.38 -9.10
N ALA A 145 -6.21 40.95 -9.87
CA ALA A 145 -5.49 40.25 -10.93
C ALA A 145 -4.64 39.09 -10.37
N ALA A 146 -3.96 39.28 -9.24
CA ALA A 146 -3.21 38.25 -8.53
C ALA A 146 -4.12 37.09 -8.08
N SER A 147 -5.29 37.40 -7.52
CA SER A 147 -6.29 36.40 -7.15
C SER A 147 -6.82 35.63 -8.36
N ALA A 148 -7.12 36.30 -9.49
CA ALA A 148 -7.52 35.62 -10.73
C ALA A 148 -6.45 34.65 -11.23
N ASN A 149 -5.18 35.06 -11.19
CA ASN A 149 -4.07 34.25 -11.61
C ASN A 149 -3.91 32.98 -10.75
N SER A 150 -3.96 33.11 -9.43
CA SER A 150 -3.91 31.96 -8.50
C SER A 150 -5.07 30.99 -8.74
N VAL A 151 -6.31 31.50 -8.88
CA VAL A 151 -7.48 30.65 -9.17
C VAL A 151 -7.32 29.92 -10.51
N ALA A 152 -6.89 30.62 -11.57
CA ALA A 152 -6.74 30.01 -12.89
C ALA A 152 -5.62 28.95 -12.91
N VAL A 153 -4.47 29.23 -12.29
CA VAL A 153 -3.31 28.33 -12.29
C VAL A 153 -3.48 27.18 -11.31
N GLU A 154 -3.67 27.47 -10.02
CA GLU A 154 -3.64 26.46 -8.96
C GLU A 154 -4.94 25.64 -8.89
N ARG A 155 -6.08 26.22 -9.26
CA ARG A 155 -7.38 25.55 -9.11
C ARG A 155 -7.86 24.92 -10.42
N ASP A 156 -7.52 25.46 -11.59
CA ASP A 156 -7.89 24.85 -12.89
C ASP A 156 -6.71 24.19 -13.63
N TRP A 157 -5.68 24.97 -14.01
CA TRP A 157 -4.59 24.45 -14.87
C TRP A 157 -3.79 23.32 -14.22
N ALA A 158 -3.53 23.39 -12.91
CA ALA A 158 -2.79 22.37 -12.18
C ALA A 158 -3.42 20.97 -12.38
N ILE A 159 -4.74 20.87 -12.39
CA ILE A 159 -5.44 19.59 -12.60
C ILE A 159 -5.28 19.09 -14.03
N VAL A 160 -5.45 19.98 -15.01
CA VAL A 160 -5.33 19.63 -16.43
C VAL A 160 -3.90 19.16 -16.74
N ILE A 161 -2.90 19.87 -16.23
CA ILE A 161 -1.49 19.56 -16.41
C ILE A 161 -1.12 18.26 -15.69
N SER A 162 -1.59 18.07 -14.45
CA SER A 162 -1.39 16.82 -13.70
C SER A 162 -1.95 15.62 -14.44
N ASN A 163 -3.18 15.72 -14.96
CA ASN A 163 -3.81 14.66 -15.75
C ASN A 163 -3.08 14.40 -17.07
N ALA A 164 -2.64 15.45 -17.77
CA ALA A 164 -1.95 15.32 -19.05
C ALA A 164 -0.53 14.75 -18.93
N LEU A 165 0.18 15.06 -17.84
CA LEU A 165 1.54 14.58 -17.59
C LEU A 165 1.60 13.34 -16.69
N HIS A 166 0.44 12.80 -16.26
CA HIS A 166 0.32 11.69 -15.31
C HIS A 166 1.11 11.90 -14.00
N ILE A 167 1.18 13.14 -13.51
CA ILE A 167 1.85 13.52 -12.25
C ILE A 167 0.80 13.55 -11.14
N SER A 168 1.15 13.13 -9.91
CA SER A 168 0.26 13.28 -8.77
C SER A 168 -0.12 14.75 -8.51
N LYS A 169 -1.42 15.04 -8.43
CA LYS A 169 -1.95 16.36 -8.05
C LYS A 169 -1.42 16.81 -6.69
N GLN A 170 -1.19 15.86 -5.78
CA GLN A 170 -0.67 16.12 -4.43
C GLN A 170 0.73 16.70 -4.49
N ASP A 171 1.61 16.12 -5.30
CA ASP A 171 3.00 16.54 -5.44
C ASP A 171 3.11 17.87 -6.21
N LEU A 172 2.25 18.07 -7.23
CA LEU A 172 2.15 19.34 -7.96
C LEU A 172 1.70 20.48 -7.04
N ASN A 173 0.58 20.31 -6.32
CA ASN A 173 0.04 21.30 -5.39
C ASN A 173 1.04 21.58 -4.25
N ALA A 174 1.68 20.55 -3.68
CA ALA A 174 2.69 20.74 -2.64
C ALA A 174 3.91 21.51 -3.15
N THR A 175 4.31 21.33 -4.40
CA THR A 175 5.42 22.09 -5.00
C THR A 175 5.04 23.55 -5.24
N MET A 176 3.85 23.82 -5.77
CA MET A 176 3.31 25.18 -5.87
C MET A 176 3.26 25.85 -4.49
N ARG A 177 2.79 25.12 -3.46
CA ARG A 177 2.73 25.65 -2.10
C ARG A 177 4.09 25.94 -1.48
N ARG A 178 5.12 25.15 -1.78
CA ARG A 178 6.51 25.44 -1.39
C ARG A 178 7.00 26.76 -1.99
N ILE A 179 6.67 27.02 -3.25
CA ILE A 179 7.00 28.27 -3.94
C ILE A 179 6.31 29.45 -3.25
N ASP A 180 5.03 29.32 -2.89
CA ASP A 180 4.30 30.36 -2.16
C ASP A 180 4.94 30.71 -0.83
N LEU A 181 5.25 29.69 -0.02
CA LEU A 181 5.85 29.86 1.31
C LEU A 181 7.25 30.48 1.20
N PHE A 182 8.03 30.05 0.21
CA PHE A 182 9.33 30.65 -0.09
C PHE A 182 9.20 32.15 -0.41
N CYS A 183 8.27 32.53 -1.30
CA CYS A 183 8.04 33.92 -1.67
C CYS A 183 7.51 34.75 -0.49
N LYS A 184 6.65 34.17 0.35
CA LYS A 184 6.09 34.83 1.54
C LYS A 184 7.17 35.22 2.56
N LEU A 185 8.28 34.48 2.62
CA LEU A 185 9.43 34.80 3.47
C LEU A 185 10.39 35.76 2.78
N LEU A 186 10.88 35.39 1.59
CA LEU A 186 12.03 36.05 0.98
C LEU A 186 11.68 37.35 0.25
N ALA A 187 10.48 37.49 -0.32
CA ALA A 187 10.14 38.71 -1.04
C ALA A 187 10.03 39.93 -0.09
N PRO A 188 9.33 39.87 1.06
CA PRO A 188 9.36 40.95 2.05
C PRO A 188 10.77 41.27 2.56
N LEU A 189 11.59 40.25 2.82
CA LEU A 189 12.98 40.43 3.25
C LEU A 189 13.81 41.19 2.20
N ALA A 190 13.70 40.78 0.94
CA ALA A 190 14.43 41.39 -0.16
C ALA A 190 14.07 42.88 -0.32
N VAL A 191 12.78 43.23 -0.34
CA VAL A 191 12.38 44.64 -0.47
C VAL A 191 12.73 45.46 0.77
N SER A 192 12.64 44.90 1.98
CA SER A 192 13.10 45.57 3.21
C SER A 192 14.57 45.93 3.17
N LEU A 193 15.43 45.01 2.74
CA LEU A 193 16.88 45.25 2.66
C LEU A 193 17.18 46.37 1.65
N ILE A 194 16.54 46.34 0.49
CA ILE A 194 16.74 47.36 -0.56
C ILE A 194 16.20 48.73 -0.11
N ASP A 195 15.02 48.78 0.49
CA ASP A 195 14.43 50.01 1.04
C ASP A 195 15.30 50.60 2.15
N GLY A 196 15.91 49.74 2.99
CA GLY A 196 16.86 50.14 4.02
C GLY A 196 18.10 50.87 3.50
N PHE A 197 18.52 50.60 2.25
CA PHE A 197 19.56 51.39 1.58
C PHE A 197 19.00 52.70 1.00
N SER A 198 17.90 52.62 0.24
CA SER A 198 17.22 53.79 -0.31
C SER A 198 15.83 53.44 -0.82
N THR A 199 14.80 54.09 -0.29
CA THR A 199 13.41 53.96 -0.76
C THR A 199 13.26 54.30 -2.23
N ARG A 200 13.97 55.32 -2.72
CA ARG A 200 13.91 55.71 -4.14
C ARG A 200 14.48 54.62 -5.04
N LEU A 201 15.60 54.01 -4.62
CA LEU A 201 16.20 52.86 -5.33
C LEU A 201 15.26 51.65 -5.29
N ALA A 202 14.65 51.36 -4.14
CA ALA A 202 13.72 50.27 -3.98
C ALA A 202 12.50 50.37 -4.91
N ILE A 203 11.89 51.55 -5.03
CA ILE A 203 10.76 51.77 -5.94
C ILE A 203 11.19 51.56 -7.40
N TRP A 204 12.36 52.09 -7.79
CA TRP A 204 12.90 51.88 -9.15
C TRP A 204 13.19 50.41 -9.44
N ILE A 205 13.77 49.67 -8.50
CA ILE A 205 14.04 48.24 -8.65
C ILE A 205 12.72 47.47 -8.79
N VAL A 206 11.72 47.74 -7.95
CA VAL A 206 10.40 47.08 -8.06
C VAL A 206 9.73 47.39 -9.40
N LEU A 207 9.83 48.64 -9.87
CA LEU A 207 9.29 49.07 -11.17
C LEU A 207 9.96 48.31 -12.33
N VAL A 208 11.29 48.35 -12.40
CA VAL A 208 12.06 47.70 -13.46
C VAL A 208 11.86 46.19 -13.42
N TRP A 209 11.89 45.59 -12.23
CA TRP A 209 11.72 44.15 -12.03
C TRP A 209 10.33 43.66 -12.50
N ASN A 210 9.26 44.39 -12.18
CA ASN A 210 7.93 44.03 -12.68
C ASN A 210 7.81 44.22 -14.20
N PHE A 211 8.47 45.24 -14.76
CA PHE A 211 8.48 45.47 -16.20
C PHE A 211 9.25 44.38 -16.97
N THR A 212 10.39 43.91 -16.47
CA THR A 212 11.21 42.91 -17.16
C THR A 212 10.65 41.49 -17.01
N THR A 213 10.16 41.13 -15.83
CA THR A 213 9.68 39.77 -15.55
C THR A 213 8.38 39.40 -16.25
N VAL A 214 7.54 40.38 -16.65
CA VAL A 214 6.29 40.11 -17.38
C VAL A 214 6.54 39.35 -18.68
N TRP A 215 7.62 39.66 -19.40
CA TRP A 215 7.95 39.02 -20.67
C TRP A 215 8.30 37.54 -20.49
N VAL A 216 9.13 37.25 -19.48
CA VAL A 216 9.55 35.88 -19.15
C VAL A 216 8.34 35.04 -18.77
N GLU A 217 7.49 35.57 -17.90
CA GLU A 217 6.29 34.89 -17.41
C GLU A 217 5.26 34.65 -18.54
N TYR A 218 5.02 35.67 -19.37
CA TYR A 218 4.09 35.59 -20.50
C TYR A 218 4.51 34.54 -21.54
N ILE A 219 5.82 34.40 -21.80
CA ILE A 219 6.36 33.39 -22.71
C ILE A 219 6.32 32.00 -22.04
N ALA A 220 6.70 31.88 -20.78
CA ALA A 220 6.68 30.61 -20.06
C ALA A 220 5.29 29.97 -20.06
N ILE A 221 4.24 30.74 -19.72
CA ILE A 221 2.87 30.22 -19.71
C ILE A 221 2.34 29.89 -21.11
N ALA A 222 2.76 30.66 -22.13
CA ALA A 222 2.43 30.37 -23.52
C ALA A 222 3.02 29.04 -23.99
N GLN A 223 4.24 28.74 -23.57
CA GLN A 223 4.91 27.47 -23.88
C GLN A 223 4.26 26.30 -23.14
N VAL A 224 3.85 26.47 -21.88
CA VAL A 224 3.08 25.45 -21.14
C VAL A 224 1.77 25.14 -21.87
N TYR A 225 1.04 26.17 -22.29
CA TYR A 225 -0.21 25.99 -23.04
C TYR A 225 0.00 25.22 -24.35
N LYS A 226 1.00 25.62 -25.15
CA LYS A 226 1.32 24.92 -26.41
C LYS A 226 1.76 23.47 -26.20
N SER A 227 2.32 23.13 -25.04
CA SER A 227 2.82 21.79 -24.74
C SER A 227 1.75 20.85 -24.20
N VAL A 228 0.58 21.36 -23.78
CA VAL A 228 -0.51 20.57 -23.18
C VAL A 228 -1.82 20.87 -23.92
N PRO A 229 -2.18 20.10 -24.97
CA PRO A 229 -3.33 20.39 -25.82
C PRO A 229 -4.68 20.34 -25.08
N ASN A 230 -4.76 19.56 -23.99
CA ASN A 230 -5.95 19.47 -23.12
C ASN A 230 -6.34 20.80 -22.44
N LEU A 231 -5.50 21.83 -22.50
CA LEU A 231 -5.81 23.18 -22.03
C LEU A 231 -6.70 23.96 -23.01
N GLU A 232 -6.79 23.55 -24.27
CA GLU A 232 -7.66 24.15 -25.27
C GLU A 232 -9.12 23.73 -25.02
N ARG A 233 -9.95 24.69 -24.58
CA ARG A 233 -11.41 24.51 -24.52
C ARG A 233 -12.02 25.19 -25.74
N LEU A 234 -12.86 24.47 -26.48
CA LEU A 234 -13.81 25.09 -27.40
C LEU A 234 -14.76 25.96 -26.56
N PRO A 235 -14.96 27.24 -26.89
CA PRO A 235 -15.90 28.08 -26.16
C PRO A 235 -17.31 27.52 -26.31
N ASP A 236 -17.96 27.18 -25.20
CA ASP A 236 -19.39 26.87 -25.20
C ASP A 236 -20.16 28.10 -25.71
N THR A 237 -21.13 27.87 -26.59
CA THR A 237 -22.02 28.87 -27.18
C THR A 237 -22.63 29.72 -26.06
N ILE A 238 -22.24 30.99 -25.98
CA ILE A 238 -22.55 31.90 -24.88
C ILE A 238 -24.04 32.24 -24.91
N GLU A 239 -24.85 31.65 -24.01
CA GLU A 239 -26.08 32.30 -23.58
C GLU A 239 -25.72 33.42 -22.59
N SER A 240 -25.88 34.66 -23.05
CA SER A 240 -25.66 35.88 -22.28
C SER A 240 -26.75 36.07 -21.21
N THR A 241 -26.78 35.23 -20.19
CA THR A 241 -27.59 35.53 -19.00
C THR A 241 -26.83 36.55 -18.14
N THR A 242 -27.41 37.73 -18.00
CA THR A 242 -27.05 38.73 -16.98
C THR A 242 -27.19 38.09 -15.60
N GLN A 243 -26.09 37.58 -15.05
CA GLN A 243 -26.07 36.96 -13.72
C GLN A 243 -26.04 38.05 -12.66
N SER A 244 -26.92 37.92 -11.66
CA SER A 244 -26.95 38.75 -10.46
C SER A 244 -25.68 38.57 -9.65
N LEU A 245 -25.23 39.63 -8.96
CA LEU A 245 -24.08 39.59 -8.03
C LEU A 245 -24.24 38.52 -6.93
N SER A 246 -25.49 38.09 -6.66
CA SER A 246 -25.81 37.07 -5.65
C SER A 246 -25.73 35.62 -6.14
N ASP A 247 -25.70 35.40 -7.46
CA ASP A 247 -25.72 34.05 -8.05
C ASP A 247 -24.50 33.19 -7.70
N PRO A 248 -23.27 33.74 -7.61
CA PRO A 248 -22.10 32.96 -7.17
C PRO A 248 -22.18 32.47 -5.73
N TRP A 249 -22.66 33.31 -4.81
CA TRP A 249 -22.84 32.95 -3.41
C TRP A 249 -23.86 31.84 -3.24
N ARG A 250 -24.99 31.92 -3.97
CA ARG A 250 -26.00 30.85 -3.99
C ARG A 250 -25.42 29.54 -4.49
N ALA A 251 -24.65 29.57 -5.57
CA ALA A 251 -23.99 28.38 -6.11
C ALA A 251 -22.97 27.77 -5.14
N TYR A 252 -22.20 28.62 -4.45
CA TYR A 252 -21.23 28.18 -3.43
C TYR A 252 -21.92 27.45 -2.27
N PHE A 253 -22.97 28.05 -1.68
CA PHE A 253 -23.69 27.45 -0.55
C PHE A 253 -24.51 26.21 -0.94
N ALA A 254 -24.90 26.08 -2.21
CA ALA A 254 -25.57 24.89 -2.74
C ALA A 254 -24.60 23.72 -3.03
N SER A 255 -23.29 23.97 -3.07
CA SER A 255 -22.30 22.98 -3.44
C SER A 255 -22.08 21.90 -2.35
N PRO A 256 -21.70 20.67 -2.73
CA PRO A 256 -21.37 19.63 -1.76
C PRO A 256 -20.07 19.90 -0.99
N MET A 257 -19.18 20.75 -1.52
CA MET A 257 -17.88 21.09 -0.92
C MET A 257 -17.94 22.34 -0.02
N VAL A 258 -19.13 22.86 0.27
CA VAL A 258 -19.32 24.05 1.12
C VAL A 258 -18.77 23.87 2.53
N LEU A 259 -19.03 22.75 3.21
CA LEU A 259 -18.56 22.53 4.58
C LEU A 259 -17.02 22.44 4.67
N PRO A 260 -16.33 21.64 3.83
CA PRO A 260 -14.87 21.62 3.80
C PRO A 260 -14.25 22.99 3.47
N SER A 261 -14.80 23.71 2.49
CA SER A 261 -14.34 25.04 2.10
C SER A 261 -14.60 26.10 3.19
N PHE A 262 -15.76 26.01 3.86
CA PHE A 262 -16.11 26.88 4.99
C PHE A 262 -15.20 26.63 6.19
N ALA A 263 -14.88 25.37 6.49
CA ALA A 263 -13.92 25.01 7.54
C ALA A 263 -12.54 25.62 7.26
N LEU A 264 -12.03 25.55 6.02
CA LEU A 264 -10.79 26.22 5.63
C LEU A 264 -10.90 27.74 5.79
N SER A 265 -12.02 28.33 5.37
CA SER A 265 -12.24 29.77 5.45
C SER A 265 -12.27 30.28 6.90
N LEU A 266 -12.85 29.52 7.82
CA LEU A 266 -12.84 29.85 9.26
C LEU A 266 -11.43 29.92 9.85
N LEU A 267 -10.46 29.16 9.33
CA LEU A 267 -9.09 29.20 9.83
C LEU A 267 -8.37 30.53 9.53
N TYR A 268 -8.92 31.37 8.64
CA TYR A 268 -8.44 32.73 8.41
C TYR A 268 -8.93 33.71 9.50
N LEU A 269 -9.93 33.34 10.31
CA LEU A 269 -10.31 34.07 11.52
C LEU A 269 -9.32 33.74 12.65
N THR A 270 -8.11 34.26 12.55
CA THR A 270 -7.07 33.96 13.54
C THR A 270 -6.11 35.11 13.77
N VAL A 271 -5.83 35.39 15.05
CA VAL A 271 -4.68 36.21 15.48
C VAL A 271 -3.49 35.33 15.90
N LEU A 272 -3.66 34.00 15.94
CA LEU A 272 -2.67 33.01 16.33
C LEU A 272 -1.71 32.70 15.18
N SER A 273 -0.99 33.72 14.77
CA SER A 273 -0.01 33.69 13.68
C SER A 273 1.10 34.67 13.98
N PHE A 274 2.30 34.47 13.43
CA PHE A 274 3.36 35.49 13.43
C PHE A 274 3.03 36.68 12.49
N GLY A 275 1.81 37.19 12.57
CA GLY A 275 1.35 38.42 11.95
C GLY A 275 1.58 39.63 12.86
N PRO A 276 1.19 40.84 12.40
CA PRO A 276 1.44 42.08 13.13
C PRO A 276 0.90 42.06 14.56
N THR A 277 -0.32 41.56 14.76
CA THR A 277 -1.04 41.60 16.04
C THR A 277 -0.35 40.80 17.15
N MET A 278 -0.02 39.53 16.90
CA MET A 278 0.73 38.70 17.84
C MET A 278 2.16 39.23 18.05
N THR A 279 2.81 39.72 16.99
CA THR A 279 4.15 40.30 17.09
C THR A 279 4.16 41.53 18.00
N THR A 280 3.19 42.43 17.85
CA THR A 280 3.01 43.59 18.74
C THR A 280 2.75 43.16 20.18
N TYR A 281 1.93 42.13 20.40
CA TYR A 281 1.74 41.55 21.74
C TYR A 281 3.07 41.05 22.32
N LEU A 282 3.84 40.27 21.57
CA LEU A 282 5.13 39.71 22.04
C LEU A 282 6.20 40.78 22.32
N LEU A 283 6.17 41.91 21.62
CA LEU A 283 7.12 43.00 21.84
C LEU A 283 6.73 43.91 23.01
N HIS A 284 5.42 44.13 23.22
CA HIS A 284 4.94 45.12 24.18
C HIS A 284 4.55 44.52 25.53
N SER A 285 3.99 43.31 25.56
CA SER A 285 3.50 42.67 26.80
C SER A 285 4.54 41.76 27.45
N THR A 286 5.52 41.32 26.66
CA THR A 286 6.60 40.44 27.12
C THR A 286 7.96 41.07 26.85
N SER A 287 8.93 40.82 27.72
CA SER A 287 10.30 41.33 27.61
C SER A 287 11.12 40.67 26.49
N PHE A 288 10.47 40.23 25.40
CA PHE A 288 11.16 39.65 24.25
C PHE A 288 11.75 40.76 23.38
N THR A 289 12.97 40.53 22.94
CA THR A 289 13.65 41.42 22.00
C THR A 289 13.13 41.22 20.56
N SER A 290 13.23 42.25 19.72
CA SER A 290 12.85 42.17 18.30
C SER A 290 13.58 41.05 17.54
N ILE A 291 14.85 40.79 17.90
CA ILE A 291 15.65 39.71 17.33
C ILE A 291 15.08 38.34 17.72
N GLN A 292 14.71 38.13 18.99
CA GLN A 292 14.10 36.87 19.45
C GLN A 292 12.77 36.59 18.75
N VAL A 293 11.90 37.58 18.61
CA VAL A 293 10.63 37.39 17.89
C VAL A 293 10.88 37.06 16.41
N SER A 294 11.91 37.66 15.80
CA SER A 294 12.30 37.38 14.42
C SER A 294 12.87 35.96 14.24
N THR A 295 13.70 35.47 15.17
CA THR A 295 14.22 34.09 15.11
C THR A 295 13.12 33.06 15.30
N MET A 296 12.19 33.30 16.23
CA MET A 296 11.00 32.45 16.44
C MET A 296 10.13 32.37 15.18
N ARG A 297 9.94 33.50 14.49
CA ARG A 297 9.19 33.55 13.23
C ARG A 297 9.85 32.73 12.13
N ILE A 298 11.17 32.78 11.99
CA ILE A 298 11.91 31.96 11.02
C ILE A 298 11.71 30.47 11.35
N GLY A 299 11.82 30.08 12.62
CA GLY A 299 11.57 28.70 13.06
C GLY A 299 10.16 28.22 12.71
N ALA A 300 9.14 29.06 12.93
CA ALA A 300 7.76 28.75 12.56
C ALA A 300 7.59 28.55 11.04
N ILE A 301 8.28 29.34 10.22
CA ILE A 301 8.22 29.20 8.76
C ILE A 301 8.87 27.90 8.29
N LEU A 302 9.93 27.42 8.94
CA LEU A 302 10.50 26.10 8.65
C LEU A 302 9.48 24.98 8.90
N VAL A 303 8.68 25.09 9.97
CA VAL A 303 7.58 24.16 10.24
C VAL A 303 6.44 24.31 9.22
N GLU A 304 6.13 25.53 8.77
CA GLU A 304 5.18 25.78 7.67
C GLU A 304 5.61 25.02 6.39
N ILE A 305 6.89 25.12 6.02
CA ILE A 305 7.44 24.42 4.85
C ILE A 305 7.42 22.90 5.07
N ALA A 306 7.73 22.42 6.29
CA ALA A 306 7.69 20.99 6.61
C ALA A 306 6.32 20.35 6.34
N GLY A 307 5.23 21.08 6.58
CA GLY A 307 3.87 20.64 6.27
C GLY A 307 3.66 20.24 4.81
N THR A 308 4.39 20.86 3.87
CA THR A 308 4.29 20.54 2.43
C THR A 308 4.90 19.20 2.04
N TRP A 309 5.79 18.62 2.86
CA TRP A 309 6.29 17.26 2.68
C TRP A 309 5.44 16.23 3.43
N VAL A 310 4.98 16.58 4.63
CA VAL A 310 4.16 15.68 5.46
C VAL A 310 2.79 15.44 4.81
N ALA A 311 2.20 16.47 4.20
CA ALA A 311 0.86 16.38 3.62
C ALA A 311 0.71 15.38 2.47
N PRO A 312 1.53 15.39 1.39
CA PRO A 312 1.44 14.39 0.34
C PRO A 312 1.69 12.95 0.83
N VAL A 313 2.62 12.77 1.78
CA VAL A 313 2.92 11.45 2.36
C VAL A 313 1.71 10.91 3.12
N LEU A 314 1.08 11.74 3.95
CA LEU A 314 -0.09 11.35 4.73
C LEU A 314 -1.31 11.12 3.83
N MET A 315 -1.54 11.96 2.82
CA MET A 315 -2.61 11.77 1.84
C MET A 315 -2.48 10.45 1.08
N ARG A 316 -1.26 10.02 0.73
CA ARG A 316 -1.01 8.72 0.07
C ARG A 316 -1.28 7.53 1.00
N ARG A 317 -0.99 7.67 2.30
CA ARG A 317 -1.18 6.61 3.30
C ARG A 317 -2.62 6.41 3.73
N ILE A 318 -3.33 7.51 4.05
CA ILE A 318 -4.67 7.45 4.69
C ILE A 318 -5.78 8.14 3.89
N GLY A 319 -5.46 8.72 2.73
CA GLY A 319 -6.39 9.47 1.89
C GLY A 319 -6.56 10.94 2.32
N PRO A 320 -6.97 11.84 1.41
CA PRO A 320 -6.99 13.28 1.67
C PRO A 320 -8.01 13.72 2.71
N ILE A 321 -9.17 13.04 2.82
CA ILE A 321 -10.18 13.39 3.82
C ILE A 321 -9.67 13.04 5.24
N ARG A 322 -9.06 11.86 5.43
CA ARG A 322 -8.52 11.45 6.74
C ARG A 322 -7.27 12.26 7.09
N SER A 323 -6.42 12.51 6.11
CA SER A 323 -5.28 13.42 6.24
C SER A 323 -5.70 14.81 6.70
N GLY A 324 -6.72 15.41 6.08
CA GLY A 324 -7.26 16.70 6.52
C GLY A 324 -7.77 16.69 7.96
N LEU A 325 -8.41 15.59 8.39
CA LEU A 325 -8.89 15.47 9.76
C LEU A 325 -7.72 15.39 10.75
N TRP A 326 -6.69 14.63 10.41
CA TRP A 326 -5.48 14.52 11.22
C TRP A 326 -4.80 15.89 11.36
N PHE A 327 -4.60 16.60 10.26
CA PHE A 327 -3.98 17.93 10.25
C PHE A 327 -4.77 18.96 11.06
N LEU A 328 -6.10 18.95 10.95
CA LEU A 328 -6.94 19.88 11.69
C LEU A 328 -6.97 19.56 13.19
N ASN A 329 -6.99 18.28 13.57
CA ASN A 329 -6.88 17.88 14.98
C ASN A 329 -5.49 18.16 15.56
N TRP A 330 -4.42 18.00 14.76
CA TRP A 330 -3.07 18.39 15.15
C TRP A 330 -3.02 19.90 15.45
N GLN A 331 -3.56 20.73 14.54
CA GLN A 331 -3.62 22.18 14.75
C GLN A 331 -4.40 22.54 16.03
N PHE A 332 -5.55 21.91 16.25
CA PHE A 332 -6.38 22.10 17.45
C PHE A 332 -5.59 21.71 18.73
N ALA A 333 -4.98 20.53 18.76
CA ALA A 333 -4.24 20.04 19.92
C ALA A 333 -3.02 20.92 20.27
N CYS A 334 -2.23 21.33 19.27
CA CYS A 334 -1.06 22.20 19.49
C CYS A 334 -1.42 23.57 20.09
N LEU A 335 -2.63 24.06 19.84
CA LEU A 335 -3.09 25.36 20.34
C LEU A 335 -3.86 25.27 21.67
N ALA A 336 -4.25 24.08 22.10
CA ALA A 336 -4.94 23.87 23.37
C ALA A 336 -4.08 24.31 24.57
N ALA A 337 -2.79 23.92 24.59
CA ALA A 337 -1.87 24.28 25.67
C ALA A 337 -1.58 25.79 25.75
N PRO A 338 -1.30 26.51 24.65
CA PRO A 338 -1.27 27.97 24.64
C PRO A 338 -2.53 28.59 25.22
N VAL A 339 -3.71 28.17 24.76
CA VAL A 339 -4.99 28.76 25.19
C VAL A 339 -5.25 28.52 26.68
N ALA A 340 -4.94 27.31 27.17
CA ALA A 340 -5.02 27.00 28.60
C ALA A 340 -4.05 27.84 29.43
N SER A 341 -2.84 28.11 28.92
CA SER A 341 -1.85 28.93 29.62
C SER A 341 -2.31 30.37 29.83
N PHE A 342 -3.06 30.96 28.88
CA PHE A 342 -3.69 32.28 29.02
C PHE A 342 -4.85 32.31 30.02
N ALA A 343 -5.46 31.16 30.32
CA ALA A 343 -6.50 31.04 31.33
C ALA A 343 -5.93 30.87 32.75
N MET A 344 -4.79 30.19 32.87
CA MET A 344 -4.18 29.81 34.17
C MET A 344 -3.21 30.87 34.71
N PHE A 345 -2.43 31.53 33.85
CA PHE A 345 -1.36 32.43 34.28
C PHE A 345 -1.82 33.88 34.34
N ARG A 346 -1.92 34.44 35.55
CA ARG A 346 -2.35 35.84 35.78
C ARG A 346 -1.20 36.80 36.08
N ASP A 347 -0.07 36.32 36.60
CA ASP A 347 1.07 37.15 37.00
C ASP A 347 2.04 37.47 35.85
N VAL A 348 2.71 38.64 35.90
CA VAL A 348 3.63 39.14 34.85
C VAL A 348 4.77 38.16 34.51
N VAL A 349 5.37 37.51 35.51
CA VAL A 349 6.44 36.49 35.28
C VAL A 349 5.87 35.24 34.60
N GLN A 350 4.62 34.88 34.93
CA GLN A 350 3.93 33.74 34.32
C GLN A 350 3.44 34.06 32.90
N GLN A 351 3.18 35.33 32.57
CA GLN A 351 2.83 35.78 31.22
C GLN A 351 3.99 35.55 30.22
N GLY A 352 5.25 35.69 30.64
CA GLY A 352 6.40 35.32 29.79
C GLY A 352 6.43 33.84 29.43
N ARG A 353 6.05 32.96 30.38
CA ARG A 353 5.89 31.52 30.12
C ARG A 353 4.70 31.22 29.22
N ALA A 354 3.57 31.90 29.42
CA ALA A 354 2.40 31.80 28.55
C ALA A 354 2.72 32.21 27.10
N ALA A 355 3.49 33.28 26.91
CA ALA A 355 3.92 33.74 25.59
C ALA A 355 4.92 32.78 24.92
N THR A 356 5.81 32.15 25.69
CA THR A 356 6.70 31.10 25.15
C THR A 356 5.88 29.87 24.70
N CYS A 357 4.92 29.44 25.52
CA CYS A 357 3.98 28.37 25.18
C CYS A 357 3.20 28.71 23.90
N LEU A 358 2.71 29.95 23.80
CA LEU A 358 2.04 30.48 22.61
C LEU A 358 2.91 30.41 21.36
N VAL A 359 4.16 30.87 21.45
CA VAL A 359 5.12 30.82 20.33
C VAL A 359 5.32 29.39 19.83
N VAL A 360 5.58 28.45 20.75
CA VAL A 360 5.82 27.04 20.39
C VAL A 360 4.56 26.39 19.82
N GLY A 361 3.41 26.57 20.47
CA GLY A 361 2.14 26.01 20.01
C GLY A 361 1.72 26.57 18.66
N VAL A 362 1.87 27.88 18.44
CA VAL A 362 1.60 28.51 17.13
C VAL A 362 2.55 27.96 16.06
N ALA A 363 3.85 27.84 16.35
CA ALA A 363 4.81 27.27 15.40
C ALA A 363 4.46 25.82 15.00
N LEU A 364 4.16 24.93 15.96
CA LEU A 364 3.77 23.54 15.68
C LEU A 364 2.41 23.42 14.98
N SER A 365 1.46 24.30 15.31
CA SER A 365 0.12 24.33 14.70
C SER A 365 0.17 24.60 13.19
N ARG A 366 1.25 25.20 12.71
CA ARG A 366 1.45 25.50 11.28
C ARG A 366 1.48 24.26 10.41
N LEU A 367 2.09 23.18 10.88
CA LEU A 367 2.10 21.91 10.16
C LEU A 367 0.66 21.43 9.90
N GLY A 368 -0.22 21.59 10.89
CA GLY A 368 -1.64 21.29 10.78
C GLY A 368 -2.38 22.21 9.80
N LEU A 369 -2.21 23.52 9.93
CA LEU A 369 -2.89 24.49 9.05
C LEU A 369 -2.59 24.27 7.57
N TRP A 370 -1.31 24.16 7.20
CA TRP A 370 -0.89 24.04 5.79
C TRP A 370 -1.14 22.64 5.23
N GLY A 371 -1.06 21.59 6.06
CA GLY A 371 -1.46 20.25 5.65
C GLY A 371 -2.97 20.13 5.42
N PHE A 372 -3.78 20.80 6.25
CA PHE A 372 -5.23 20.87 6.05
C PHE A 372 -5.60 21.65 4.79
N ASP A 373 -4.97 22.81 4.55
CA ASP A 373 -5.15 23.62 3.35
C ASP A 373 -4.89 22.81 2.06
N LEU A 374 -3.77 22.08 1.98
CA LEU A 374 -3.48 21.18 0.85
C LEU A 374 -4.53 20.06 0.70
N SER A 375 -5.06 19.55 1.82
CA SER A 375 -6.10 18.50 1.81
C SER A 375 -7.40 19.04 1.22
N ILE A 376 -7.83 20.22 1.66
CA ILE A 376 -9.05 20.88 1.17
C ILE A 376 -8.90 21.30 -0.28
N GLN A 377 -7.74 21.84 -0.68
CA GLN A 377 -7.47 22.20 -2.07
C GLN A 377 -7.66 21.00 -3.00
N LEU A 378 -7.12 19.83 -2.63
CA LEU A 378 -7.30 18.61 -3.43
C LEU A 378 -8.78 18.17 -3.46
N LEU A 379 -9.48 18.23 -2.32
CA LEU A 379 -10.90 17.88 -2.26
C LEU A 379 -11.79 18.81 -3.10
N ILE A 380 -11.46 20.09 -3.16
CA ILE A 380 -12.17 21.09 -3.98
C ILE A 380 -11.86 20.89 -5.47
N GLN A 381 -10.59 20.64 -5.81
CA GLN A 381 -10.15 20.33 -7.17
C GLN A 381 -10.88 19.10 -7.74
N GLU A 382 -11.10 18.06 -6.92
CA GLU A 382 -11.78 16.83 -7.33
C GLU A 382 -13.30 16.86 -7.14
N GLY A 383 -13.79 17.66 -6.21
CA GLY A 383 -15.18 17.71 -5.79
C GLY A 383 -16.09 18.62 -6.60
N ILE A 384 -15.51 19.49 -7.42
CA ILE A 384 -16.22 20.56 -8.12
C ILE A 384 -16.02 20.45 -9.62
N ASP A 385 -17.13 20.63 -10.33
CA ASP A 385 -17.17 20.53 -11.78
C ASP A 385 -16.21 21.55 -12.45
N PRO A 386 -15.45 21.15 -13.50
CA PRO A 386 -14.47 22.01 -14.15
C PRO A 386 -15.00 23.32 -14.72
N GLN A 387 -16.31 23.44 -15.01
CA GLN A 387 -16.91 24.66 -15.56
C GLN A 387 -17.25 25.70 -14.50
N SER A 388 -17.39 25.28 -13.23
CA SER A 388 -17.81 26.15 -12.12
C SER A 388 -16.70 26.36 -11.08
N ARG A 389 -15.52 25.80 -11.33
CA ARG A 389 -14.45 25.73 -10.35
C ARG A 389 -13.85 27.09 -10.03
N ALA A 390 -13.62 27.96 -11.02
CA ALA A 390 -13.05 29.28 -10.73
C ALA A 390 -14.04 30.13 -9.94
N LYS A 391 -15.33 30.11 -10.30
CA LYS A 391 -16.42 30.75 -9.56
C LYS A 391 -16.52 30.27 -8.11
N PHE A 392 -16.36 28.97 -7.86
CA PHE A 392 -16.35 28.42 -6.51
C PHE A 392 -15.12 28.91 -5.72
N SER A 393 -13.91 28.70 -6.25
CA SER A 393 -12.66 29.07 -5.56
C SER A 393 -12.52 30.58 -5.35
N SER A 394 -13.08 31.41 -6.24
CA SER A 394 -13.05 32.86 -6.06
C SER A 394 -14.03 33.33 -4.97
N THR A 395 -15.13 32.61 -4.78
CA THR A 395 -16.07 32.84 -3.66
C THR A 395 -15.49 32.35 -2.33
N GLU A 396 -14.77 31.23 -2.33
CA GLU A 396 -13.96 30.77 -1.19
C GLU A 396 -12.93 31.84 -0.77
N ILE A 397 -12.17 32.42 -1.71
CA ILE A 397 -11.22 33.50 -1.43
C ILE A 397 -11.91 34.75 -0.85
N ALA A 398 -13.09 35.10 -1.36
CA ALA A 398 -13.88 36.20 -0.81
C ALA A 398 -14.27 35.91 0.65
N LEU A 399 -14.68 34.68 0.95
CA LEU A 399 -15.04 34.24 2.30
C LEU A 399 -13.84 34.24 3.25
N GLN A 400 -12.67 33.78 2.80
CA GLN A 400 -11.41 33.89 3.55
C GLN A 400 -11.07 35.35 3.88
N SER A 401 -11.22 36.25 2.90
CA SER A 401 -10.98 37.69 3.06
C SER A 401 -11.95 38.33 4.08
N ILE A 402 -13.21 37.87 4.14
CA ILE A 402 -14.18 38.32 5.15
C ILE A 402 -13.70 37.95 6.56
N TRP A 403 -13.30 36.70 6.77
CA TRP A 403 -12.82 36.23 8.08
C TRP A 403 -11.52 36.91 8.52
N GLU A 404 -10.63 37.21 7.57
CA GLU A 404 -9.43 38.02 7.83
C GLU A 404 -9.80 39.45 8.25
N LEU A 405 -10.79 40.09 7.59
CA LEU A 405 -11.26 41.41 7.98
C LEU A 405 -11.90 41.40 9.38
N VAL A 406 -12.65 40.35 9.72
CA VAL A 406 -13.19 40.17 11.09
C VAL A 406 -12.05 40.00 12.10
N SER A 407 -10.96 39.30 11.75
CA SER A 407 -9.74 39.21 12.60
C SER A 407 -9.17 40.59 12.91
N PHE A 408 -9.03 41.46 11.91
CA PHE A 408 -8.59 42.84 12.13
C PHE A 408 -9.59 43.65 12.95
N ALA A 409 -10.89 43.55 12.66
CA ALA A 409 -11.93 44.24 13.41
C ALA A 409 -11.92 43.85 14.90
N MET A 410 -11.68 42.57 15.23
CA MET A 410 -11.54 42.14 16.62
C MET A 410 -10.36 42.80 17.32
N THR A 411 -9.24 43.01 16.63
CA THR A 411 -8.09 43.72 17.23
C THR A 411 -8.33 45.22 17.41
N ILE A 412 -9.27 45.80 16.66
CA ILE A 412 -9.74 47.18 16.88
C ILE A 412 -10.65 47.24 18.12
N VAL A 413 -11.54 46.25 18.29
CA VAL A 413 -12.42 46.15 19.47
C VAL A 413 -11.63 45.87 20.75
N PHE A 414 -10.56 45.09 20.66
CA PHE A 414 -9.67 44.74 21.77
C PHE A 414 -8.24 45.28 21.55
N PRO A 415 -8.03 46.61 21.67
CA PRO A 415 -6.78 47.26 21.25
C PRO A 415 -5.63 47.09 22.26
N HIS A 416 -5.93 46.80 23.52
CA HIS A 416 -4.92 46.73 24.58
C HIS A 416 -4.26 45.33 24.66
N PRO A 417 -2.93 45.22 24.86
CA PRO A 417 -2.23 43.94 24.95
C PRO A 417 -2.77 43.01 26.06
N GLU A 418 -3.27 43.56 27.17
CA GLU A 418 -3.89 42.78 28.26
C GLU A 418 -5.20 42.09 27.85
N GLN A 419 -5.87 42.64 26.84
CA GLN A 419 -7.11 42.11 26.27
C GLN A 419 -6.86 41.06 25.18
N PHE A 420 -5.59 40.82 24.80
CA PHE A 420 -5.20 39.89 23.74
C PHE A 420 -5.72 38.46 23.96
N LYS A 421 -5.98 38.07 25.21
CA LYS A 421 -6.63 36.79 25.56
C LYS A 421 -7.98 36.59 24.85
N PHE A 422 -8.78 37.64 24.61
CA PHE A 422 -10.08 37.50 23.95
C PHE A 422 -9.92 37.15 22.46
N PRO A 423 -9.12 37.88 21.64
CA PRO A 423 -8.76 37.42 20.31
C PRO A 423 -8.19 36.00 20.24
N VAL A 424 -7.38 35.58 21.23
CA VAL A 424 -6.86 34.20 21.34
C VAL A 424 -8.00 33.19 21.50
N TYR A 425 -8.94 33.42 22.42
CA TYR A 425 -10.10 32.53 22.62
C TYR A 425 -11.01 32.48 21.39
N ILE A 426 -11.26 33.62 20.74
CA ILE A 426 -12.10 33.66 19.54
C ILE A 426 -11.42 32.89 18.39
N SER A 427 -10.11 33.05 18.21
CA SER A 427 -9.34 32.30 17.20
C SER A 427 -9.39 30.80 17.46
N TYR A 428 -9.25 30.36 18.71
CA TYR A 428 -9.38 28.94 19.07
C TYR A 428 -10.81 28.41 18.89
N GLY A 429 -11.82 29.24 19.18
CA GLY A 429 -13.22 28.96 18.87
C GLY A 429 -13.46 28.77 17.37
N ALA A 430 -12.84 29.59 16.52
CA ALA A 430 -12.91 29.45 15.07
C ALA A 430 -12.30 28.12 14.59
N ILE A 431 -11.17 27.70 15.15
CA ILE A 431 -10.54 26.40 14.84
C ILE A 431 -11.43 25.24 15.31
N THR A 432 -12.04 25.37 16.49
CA THR A 432 -13.00 24.37 17.01
C THR A 432 -14.21 24.25 16.08
N MET A 433 -14.76 25.37 15.62
CA MET A 433 -15.84 25.41 14.63
C MET A 433 -15.42 24.80 13.30
N ALA A 434 -14.21 25.09 12.81
CA ALA A 434 -13.66 24.47 11.60
C ALA A 434 -13.57 22.94 11.75
N ALA A 435 -13.10 22.44 12.90
CA ALA A 435 -13.04 21.01 13.20
C ALA A 435 -14.42 20.36 13.17
N ILE A 436 -15.43 21.00 13.77
CA ILE A 436 -16.82 20.53 13.77
C ILE A 436 -17.41 20.58 12.35
N CYS A 437 -17.21 21.66 11.60
CA CYS A 437 -17.66 21.78 10.20
C CYS A 437 -17.05 20.70 9.31
N PHE A 438 -15.74 20.43 9.44
CA PHE A 438 -15.08 19.41 8.64
C PHE A 438 -15.46 17.98 9.07
N ALA A 439 -15.66 17.74 10.37
CA ALA A 439 -16.15 16.46 10.87
C ALA A 439 -17.59 16.18 10.41
N THR A 440 -18.49 17.18 10.47
CA THR A 440 -19.88 17.07 10.02
C THR A 440 -20.01 16.94 8.50
N ALA A 441 -19.04 17.44 7.72
CA ALA A 441 -18.98 17.20 6.28
C ALA A 441 -18.99 15.70 5.94
N ARG A 442 -18.46 14.84 6.83
CA ARG A 442 -18.51 13.38 6.68
C ARG A 442 -19.91 12.79 6.83
N GLY A 443 -20.82 13.46 7.54
CA GLY A 443 -22.23 13.05 7.67
C GLY A 443 -23.03 13.16 6.36
N LEU A 444 -22.53 13.93 5.38
CA LEU A 444 -23.14 14.12 4.05
C LEU A 444 -22.45 13.33 2.94
N GLY A 445 -21.31 12.71 3.23
CA GLY A 445 -20.42 12.06 2.27
C GLY A 445 -20.23 10.56 2.47
N ARG A 446 -21.34 9.81 2.59
CA ARG A 446 -21.55 8.41 2.11
C ARG A 446 -22.80 7.73 2.71
N SER A 447 -23.45 8.32 3.72
CA SER A 447 -24.66 7.76 4.36
C SER A 447 -25.77 8.80 4.63
N GLY A 448 -26.09 9.66 3.65
CA GLY A 448 -27.29 10.52 3.71
C GLY A 448 -28.54 9.81 3.16
N PRO A 449 -29.77 10.17 3.59
CA PRO A 449 -31.01 9.52 3.12
C PRO A 449 -31.22 9.68 1.61
N ARG A 450 -31.58 8.59 0.92
CA ARG A 450 -31.81 8.54 -0.54
C ARG A 450 -32.99 9.45 -0.94
N ARG A 451 -32.75 10.43 -1.83
CA ARG A 451 -33.82 11.26 -2.41
C ARG A 451 -34.64 10.46 -3.44
N ARG A 452 -35.97 10.64 -3.45
CA ARG A 452 -36.93 9.87 -4.28
C ARG A 452 -36.97 10.28 -5.77
N THR A 453 -36.27 11.34 -6.16
CA THR A 453 -36.36 12.00 -7.48
C THR A 453 -35.30 11.57 -8.51
N GLY A 454 -34.33 10.73 -8.12
CA GLY A 454 -33.29 10.22 -9.02
C GLY A 454 -33.79 9.35 -10.18
N CYS A 455 -33.02 9.29 -11.28
CA CYS A 455 -33.32 8.42 -12.42
C CYS A 455 -33.38 6.94 -11.99
N LEU A 456 -34.21 6.17 -12.69
CA LEU A 456 -34.46 4.76 -12.38
C LEU A 456 -33.20 3.92 -12.53
N THR A 457 -32.33 4.27 -13.49
CA THR A 457 -31.06 3.56 -13.75
C THR A 457 -30.08 3.71 -12.58
N CYS A 458 -29.87 4.93 -12.07
CA CYS A 458 -29.03 5.13 -10.89
C CYS A 458 -29.66 4.55 -9.63
N ARG A 459 -31.00 4.67 -9.47
CA ARG A 459 -31.71 4.07 -8.34
C ARG A 459 -31.64 2.55 -8.31
N ALA A 460 -31.80 1.89 -9.47
CA ALA A 460 -31.69 0.44 -9.62
C ALA A 460 -30.26 -0.03 -9.30
N ARG A 461 -29.26 0.74 -9.74
CA ARG A 461 -27.85 0.54 -9.40
C ARG A 461 -27.48 0.95 -7.97
N LYS A 462 -28.46 1.42 -7.18
CA LYS A 462 -28.30 1.91 -5.80
C LYS A 462 -27.23 3.00 -5.65
N VAL A 463 -26.89 3.70 -6.73
CA VAL A 463 -25.98 4.86 -6.74
C VAL A 463 -26.78 6.16 -6.74
N ARG A 464 -26.24 7.22 -6.13
CA ARG A 464 -26.90 8.52 -6.13
C ARG A 464 -26.97 9.07 -7.56
N CYS A 465 -28.17 9.47 -7.98
CA CYS A 465 -28.38 10.18 -9.23
C CYS A 465 -28.12 11.67 -9.01
N ASP A 466 -27.47 12.31 -9.98
CA ASP A 466 -27.23 13.75 -10.03
C ASP A 466 -28.44 14.53 -10.60
N GLU A 467 -29.51 13.84 -11.00
CA GLU A 467 -30.82 14.40 -11.43
C GLU A 467 -30.78 15.36 -12.63
N THR A 468 -29.64 15.48 -13.31
CA THR A 468 -29.49 16.23 -14.56
C THR A 468 -30.31 15.58 -15.69
N LYS A 469 -31.08 16.40 -16.43
CA LYS A 469 -31.96 15.97 -17.53
C LYS A 469 -31.42 16.53 -18.85
N PRO A 470 -31.46 15.76 -19.97
CA PRO A 470 -32.22 14.52 -20.18
C PRO A 470 -31.55 13.23 -19.66
N VAL A 471 -30.22 13.20 -19.48
CA VAL A 471 -29.46 12.02 -19.02
C VAL A 471 -28.54 12.45 -17.87
N CYS A 472 -28.49 11.67 -16.79
CA CYS A 472 -27.68 12.02 -15.63
C CYS A 472 -26.18 11.73 -15.87
N ALA A 473 -25.26 12.52 -15.31
CA ALA A 473 -23.82 12.40 -15.53
C ALA A 473 -23.27 11.00 -15.20
N ASN A 474 -23.84 10.35 -14.18
CA ASN A 474 -23.44 9.00 -13.81
C ASN A 474 -23.88 7.93 -14.84
N CYS A 475 -24.96 8.18 -15.58
CA CYS A 475 -25.40 7.33 -16.69
C CYS A 475 -24.63 7.67 -17.98
N ILE A 476 -24.35 8.95 -18.25
CA ILE A 476 -23.52 9.40 -19.38
C ILE A 476 -22.13 8.76 -19.31
N ARG A 477 -21.45 8.88 -18.16
CA ARG A 477 -20.08 8.37 -17.94
C ARG A 477 -19.96 6.86 -18.14
N LEU A 478 -21.03 6.13 -17.87
CA LEU A 478 -21.05 4.67 -17.91
C LEU A 478 -21.76 4.13 -19.15
N HIS A 479 -22.10 5.00 -20.11
CA HIS A 479 -22.86 4.67 -21.31
C HIS A 479 -24.13 3.85 -21.03
N LEU A 480 -24.82 4.17 -19.93
CA LEU A 480 -26.08 3.53 -19.54
C LEU A 480 -27.27 4.38 -19.95
N GLN A 481 -28.37 3.72 -20.35
CA GLN A 481 -29.62 4.41 -20.66
C GLN A 481 -30.20 5.07 -19.40
N CYS A 482 -30.32 6.41 -19.38
CA CYS A 482 -30.86 7.15 -18.24
C CYS A 482 -32.36 7.35 -18.38
N ILE A 483 -33.14 6.71 -17.52
CA ILE A 483 -34.60 6.75 -17.58
C ILE A 483 -35.15 7.49 -16.36
N TYR A 484 -35.81 8.63 -16.59
CA TYR A 484 -36.61 9.29 -15.55
C TYR A 484 -38.06 8.79 -15.62
N LYS A 485 -38.73 8.71 -14.47
CA LYS A 485 -40.15 8.34 -14.43
C LYS A 485 -40.95 9.43 -15.15
N THR A 486 -41.41 9.14 -16.35
CA THR A 486 -42.33 9.99 -17.12
C THR A 486 -43.65 10.05 -16.36
N ILE A 487 -43.97 11.23 -15.81
CA ILE A 487 -45.34 11.53 -15.42
C ILE A 487 -46.03 11.89 -16.74
N VAL A 488 -46.72 10.92 -17.34
CA VAL A 488 -47.64 11.20 -18.44
C VAL A 488 -48.77 12.05 -17.84
N PRO A 489 -49.02 13.27 -18.32
CA PRO A 489 -50.20 14.02 -17.97
C PRO A 489 -51.38 13.46 -18.78
N GLY A 490 -52.42 13.01 -18.08
CA GLY A 490 -53.74 12.77 -18.69
C GLY A 490 -54.30 11.38 -18.41
N LEU A 491 -55.17 11.28 -17.41
CA LEU A 491 -56.62 11.25 -17.61
C LEU A 491 -57.31 10.99 -16.27
N VAL A 492 -58.24 11.88 -15.96
CA VAL A 492 -59.15 11.81 -14.83
C VAL A 492 -59.98 10.53 -14.94
N ALA A 493 -59.97 9.70 -13.90
CA ALA A 493 -61.04 8.75 -13.64
C ALA A 493 -61.34 8.73 -12.14
N SER A 494 -62.62 8.98 -11.86
CA SER A 494 -63.22 9.32 -10.58
C SER A 494 -63.02 8.27 -9.49
N ARG A 495 -62.75 8.75 -8.27
CA ARG A 495 -62.99 8.00 -7.03
C ARG A 495 -64.45 7.53 -6.99
N ARG A 496 -64.66 6.26 -6.63
CA ARG A 496 -65.79 5.88 -5.79
C ARG A 496 -65.43 4.70 -4.88
N ASN A 497 -65.70 4.92 -3.59
CA ASN A 497 -65.60 3.98 -2.49
C ASN A 497 -66.42 2.71 -2.72
N GLY A 498 -65.99 1.58 -2.15
CA GLY A 498 -66.86 0.42 -1.98
C GLY A 498 -66.18 -0.86 -1.52
N ARG A 499 -65.97 -0.97 -0.20
CA ARG A 499 -66.38 -2.10 0.67
C ARG A 499 -66.17 -3.55 0.17
N SER A 500 -65.36 -4.29 0.95
CA SER A 500 -65.55 -5.65 1.48
C SER A 500 -66.37 -6.65 0.65
N GLN A 501 -65.75 -7.77 0.26
CA GLN A 501 -66.12 -9.15 0.64
C GLN A 501 -65.52 -10.20 -0.34
N ARG A 502 -64.95 -11.26 0.23
CA ARG A 502 -64.77 -12.61 -0.35
C ARG A 502 -66.16 -13.27 -0.54
N PRO A 503 -66.38 -14.23 -1.47
CA PRO A 503 -65.81 -15.60 -1.35
C PRO A 503 -65.49 -16.35 -2.68
N ASP A 504 -64.83 -17.50 -2.51
CA ASP A 504 -64.52 -18.57 -3.50
C ASP A 504 -65.80 -19.36 -3.95
N PRO A 505 -65.77 -20.58 -4.58
CA PRO A 505 -64.75 -21.39 -5.27
C PRO A 505 -65.27 -22.11 -6.57
N THR A 506 -64.50 -23.10 -7.09
CA THR A 506 -64.85 -24.26 -7.98
C THR A 506 -65.03 -23.99 -9.49
N ALA A 507 -64.55 -24.79 -10.47
CA ALA A 507 -63.89 -26.10 -10.52
C ALA A 507 -63.11 -26.32 -11.85
N THR A 508 -61.96 -27.00 -11.74
CA THR A 508 -61.38 -28.13 -12.52
C THR A 508 -61.61 -28.31 -14.04
N SER A 509 -60.52 -28.39 -14.82
CA SER A 509 -60.18 -29.54 -15.70
C SER A 509 -58.75 -29.46 -16.28
N VAL A 510 -58.18 -30.66 -16.52
CA VAL A 510 -56.80 -31.11 -16.76
C VAL A 510 -56.59 -31.33 -18.28
N SER A 511 -55.47 -31.05 -18.98
CA SER A 511 -54.22 -31.86 -19.13
C SER A 511 -53.27 -31.20 -20.18
N VAL A 512 -51.95 -31.02 -19.93
CA VAL A 512 -50.76 -31.78 -20.44
C VAL A 512 -50.47 -31.54 -21.96
N SER A 513 -49.31 -31.12 -22.52
CA SER A 513 -47.89 -30.81 -22.13
C SER A 513 -47.15 -30.16 -23.37
N PRO A 514 -45.81 -30.11 -23.52
CA PRO A 514 -44.87 -29.10 -22.99
C PRO A 514 -43.96 -28.40 -24.05
N THR A 515 -43.33 -27.27 -23.70
CA THR A 515 -42.00 -26.70 -24.12
C THR A 515 -42.01 -25.16 -23.99
N PRO A 516 -40.86 -24.44 -23.96
CA PRO A 516 -39.79 -24.43 -22.96
C PRO A 516 -39.63 -23.03 -22.31
N GLU A 517 -39.51 -22.93 -20.99
CA GLU A 517 -39.24 -21.65 -20.31
C GLU A 517 -37.94 -21.64 -19.51
N ARG A 518 -37.28 -20.49 -19.60
CA ARG A 518 -35.99 -20.07 -19.02
C ARG A 518 -36.06 -20.01 -17.49
N PRO A 519 -34.97 -20.26 -16.76
CA PRO A 519 -34.94 -19.94 -15.34
C PRO A 519 -34.42 -18.52 -15.11
N ASP A 520 -35.29 -17.65 -14.60
CA ASP A 520 -34.90 -16.55 -13.71
C ASP A 520 -34.40 -17.13 -12.39
N VAL A 521 -33.22 -16.73 -11.93
CA VAL A 521 -32.80 -16.94 -10.53
C VAL A 521 -32.05 -15.70 -10.02
N ASN A 522 -32.62 -15.09 -8.99
CA ASN A 522 -32.01 -14.11 -8.10
C ASN A 522 -30.69 -14.66 -7.52
N PHE A 523 -29.56 -14.12 -7.97
CA PHE A 523 -28.21 -14.64 -7.69
C PHE A 523 -27.52 -14.02 -6.45
N PHE A 524 -28.12 -13.04 -5.76
CA PHE A 524 -27.40 -12.20 -4.79
C PHE A 524 -27.73 -12.40 -3.31
N ASP A 525 -28.37 -13.50 -2.90
CA ASP A 525 -28.81 -13.67 -1.50
C ASP A 525 -28.14 -14.80 -0.69
N THR A 526 -27.10 -15.47 -1.19
CA THR A 526 -26.54 -16.65 -0.48
C THR A 526 -25.18 -16.44 0.20
N VAL A 527 -24.51 -15.28 0.08
CA VAL A 527 -23.14 -15.12 0.64
C VAL A 527 -23.03 -14.08 1.77
N LEU A 528 -24.11 -13.37 2.13
CA LEU A 528 -24.05 -12.38 3.21
C LEU A 528 -25.24 -12.51 4.15
N ARG A 529 -25.10 -13.37 5.17
CA ARG A 529 -25.83 -13.20 6.43
C ARG A 529 -24.85 -12.99 7.58
N PRO A 530 -25.06 -11.97 8.44
CA PRO A 530 -24.48 -11.93 9.77
C PRO A 530 -25.37 -12.75 10.71
N GLU A 531 -24.78 -13.65 11.47
CA GLU A 531 -25.50 -14.43 12.50
C GLU A 531 -25.50 -13.63 13.81
N GLU A 532 -26.70 -13.19 14.22
CA GLU A 532 -26.93 -12.48 15.48
C GLU A 532 -27.07 -13.45 16.66
N ARG A 533 -26.51 -13.04 17.79
CA ARG A 533 -26.60 -13.67 19.12
C ARG A 533 -28.03 -14.07 19.50
N ARG A 534 -28.21 -15.32 19.95
CA ARG A 534 -29.24 -15.69 20.94
C ARG A 534 -28.67 -16.63 22.00
N GLN A 535 -28.88 -16.23 23.26
CA GLN A 535 -28.73 -17.04 24.47
C GLN A 535 -29.80 -18.14 24.50
N GLN A 536 -29.41 -19.40 24.78
CA GLN A 536 -30.18 -20.29 25.65
C GLN A 536 -29.39 -21.55 26.08
N GLN A 537 -29.16 -21.61 27.40
CA GLN A 537 -29.11 -22.75 28.33
C GLN A 537 -28.59 -24.15 27.91
N SER A 538 -27.63 -24.62 28.73
CA SER A 538 -26.96 -25.92 28.86
C SER A 538 -27.87 -27.13 29.15
N PRO A 539 -27.39 -28.39 29.05
CA PRO A 539 -26.74 -29.00 30.24
C PRO A 539 -25.51 -29.91 29.99
N LEU A 540 -24.54 -29.75 30.89
CA LEU A 540 -23.68 -30.75 31.55
C LEU A 540 -23.43 -32.11 30.87
N ARG A 541 -22.15 -32.38 30.52
CA ARG A 541 -21.50 -33.64 30.89
C ARG A 541 -20.00 -33.46 31.14
N LEU A 542 -19.57 -34.20 32.14
CA LEU A 542 -18.41 -34.04 33.01
C LEU A 542 -17.26 -34.97 32.56
N MET A 543 -16.03 -34.43 32.59
CA MET A 543 -14.72 -35.06 32.82
C MET A 543 -14.17 -36.16 31.90
N CYS A 544 -12.95 -35.95 31.39
CA CYS A 544 -11.71 -36.39 32.08
C CYS A 544 -10.47 -35.70 31.47
N GLU A 545 -9.79 -34.87 32.27
CA GLU A 545 -8.42 -34.40 32.01
C GLU A 545 -7.43 -35.47 32.45
N MET A 546 -6.44 -35.77 31.60
CA MET A 546 -5.13 -36.20 32.05
C MET A 546 -4.11 -35.26 31.42
N ASP A 547 -3.48 -34.51 32.31
CA ASP A 547 -2.46 -33.50 32.08
C ASP A 547 -1.16 -34.16 31.58
N VAL A 548 -0.60 -33.66 30.46
CA VAL A 548 0.82 -33.82 30.13
C VAL A 548 1.36 -32.43 29.86
N GLN A 549 1.97 -31.91 30.93
CA GLN A 549 2.54 -30.59 31.06
C GLN A 549 3.85 -30.50 30.26
N GLY A 550 3.93 -29.58 29.29
CA GLY A 550 5.18 -29.35 28.54
C GLY A 550 5.04 -28.68 27.18
N GLY A 551 4.32 -27.56 27.08
CA GLY A 551 4.28 -26.72 25.89
C GLY A 551 4.73 -25.30 26.23
N VAL A 552 5.95 -24.93 25.83
CA VAL A 552 6.47 -23.57 26.00
C VAL A 552 5.81 -22.64 24.99
N ASP A 553 5.06 -21.67 25.53
CA ASP A 553 4.38 -20.60 24.82
C ASP A 553 5.38 -19.60 24.19
N ILE A 554 5.56 -19.68 22.87
CA ILE A 554 6.37 -18.75 22.07
C ILE A 554 5.61 -17.45 21.73
N LEU A 555 4.35 -17.29 22.17
CA LEU A 555 3.60 -16.05 22.01
C LEU A 555 3.78 -15.07 23.19
N GLY A 556 4.40 -15.50 24.29
CA GLY A 556 4.65 -14.62 25.46
C GLY A 556 5.67 -13.50 25.24
N PHE A 557 6.56 -13.59 24.25
CA PHE A 557 7.65 -12.61 24.04
C PHE A 557 7.36 -11.54 22.98
N ASN A 558 6.39 -11.77 22.08
CA ASN A 558 5.96 -10.77 21.08
C ASN A 558 4.99 -9.72 21.65
N GLY A 559 4.57 -9.86 22.92
CA GLY A 559 3.79 -8.85 23.63
C GLY A 559 4.64 -7.81 24.37
N GLU A 560 5.84 -8.18 24.85
CA GLU A 560 6.68 -7.28 25.65
C GLU A 560 7.73 -6.51 24.81
N THR A 561 8.27 -7.10 23.74
CA THR A 561 9.28 -6.39 22.92
C THR A 561 8.71 -5.37 21.93
N THR A 562 7.44 -5.49 21.53
CA THR A 562 6.77 -4.43 20.76
C THR A 562 6.17 -3.35 21.67
N SER A 563 5.92 -3.65 22.94
CA SER A 563 5.50 -2.67 23.96
C SER A 563 6.65 -1.75 24.38
N ASP A 564 7.86 -2.29 24.56
CA ASP A 564 9.02 -1.51 25.01
C ASP A 564 9.73 -0.72 23.91
N LEU A 565 9.55 -1.05 22.62
CA LEU A 565 10.11 -0.26 21.52
C LEU A 565 9.21 0.93 21.15
N GLU A 566 7.90 0.83 21.38
CA GLU A 566 6.97 1.96 21.26
C GLU A 566 7.01 2.87 22.50
N GLN A 567 7.29 2.33 23.71
CA GLN A 567 7.51 3.15 24.92
C GLN A 567 8.91 3.79 25.00
N ARG A 568 9.99 3.15 24.51
CA ARG A 568 11.33 3.78 24.45
C ARG A 568 11.47 4.83 23.35
N HIS A 569 10.62 4.83 22.33
CA HIS A 569 10.52 5.96 21.40
C HIS A 569 9.73 7.15 21.98
N LEU A 570 8.95 6.92 23.06
CA LEU A 570 8.21 7.96 23.79
C LEU A 570 9.04 8.63 24.91
N ASP A 571 10.01 7.94 25.51
CA ASP A 571 10.82 8.48 26.62
C ASP A 571 12.15 9.15 26.21
N LEU A 572 12.60 9.02 24.95
CA LEU A 572 13.80 9.72 24.45
C LEU A 572 13.55 11.14 23.92
N THR A 573 12.31 11.64 24.00
CA THR A 573 11.97 13.06 23.75
C THR A 573 11.60 13.84 25.01
N SER A 574 11.68 13.22 26.19
CA SER A 574 11.38 13.85 27.48
C SER A 574 12.61 13.86 28.40
N ARG A 575 13.32 15.00 28.35
CA ARG A 575 14.27 15.56 29.33
C ARG A 575 15.76 15.24 29.13
N TYR A 576 16.50 16.29 28.76
CA TYR A 576 17.65 16.74 29.55
C TYR A 576 17.92 18.23 29.33
N SER A 577 17.50 19.06 30.30
CA SER A 577 18.23 20.21 30.89
C SER A 577 17.37 20.69 32.07
N ASP A 578 17.79 20.93 33.30
CA ASP A 578 19.05 20.75 34.02
C ASP A 578 18.73 20.91 35.53
N PHE A 579 19.52 20.23 36.38
CA PHE A 579 19.98 20.58 37.74
C PHE A 579 19.15 21.47 38.71
N GLN A 580 18.80 20.91 39.90
CA GLN A 580 19.31 21.34 41.25
C GLN A 580 18.57 20.63 42.43
N LEU A 581 19.35 20.11 43.39
CA LEU A 581 18.99 19.64 44.76
C LEU A 581 18.60 20.82 45.69
N PRO A 582 18.27 20.65 47.00
CA PRO A 582 17.88 19.47 47.83
C PRO A 582 16.54 19.75 48.59
N SER A 583 15.94 18.90 49.44
CA SER A 583 16.35 18.64 50.84
C SER A 583 15.23 17.89 51.60
N THR A 584 15.61 16.95 52.50
CA THR A 584 15.12 16.73 53.88
C THR A 584 13.60 16.64 54.16
N VAL A 585 13.03 15.73 54.98
CA VAL A 585 13.54 14.95 56.12
C VAL A 585 12.46 13.92 56.54
N ALA A 586 12.96 12.76 57.00
CA ALA A 586 12.44 11.77 57.97
C ALA A 586 10.95 11.83 58.42
N SER A 587 10.13 10.79 58.25
CA SER A 587 10.01 9.52 59.05
C SER A 587 9.29 9.71 60.41
N PRO A 588 8.83 8.64 61.12
CA PRO A 588 8.13 7.41 60.71
C PRO A 588 6.96 7.02 61.67
N SER A 589 6.14 6.01 61.31
CA SER A 589 5.80 4.75 62.06
C SER A 589 4.28 4.48 62.06
N ALA A 590 3.72 3.27 62.09
CA ALA A 590 4.11 1.89 61.76
C ALA A 590 2.82 1.00 61.83
N LEU A 591 2.72 -0.07 61.03
CA LEU A 591 2.01 -1.37 61.23
C LEU A 591 2.01 -2.14 59.88
N SER A 592 3.04 -2.96 59.62
CA SER A 592 3.08 -4.45 59.64
C SER A 592 2.12 -5.15 58.64
N TRP A 593 2.53 -6.07 57.76
CA TRP A 593 3.51 -7.15 57.91
C TRP A 593 4.38 -7.38 56.66
N THR A 594 5.62 -7.76 56.97
CA THR A 594 6.78 -8.31 56.23
C THR A 594 6.43 -9.51 55.32
N GLN A 595 7.15 -9.78 54.21
CA GLN A 595 8.50 -10.34 54.26
C GLN A 595 9.33 -10.07 53.00
N SER A 596 10.58 -9.68 53.28
CA SER A 596 11.66 -9.20 52.42
C SER A 596 12.62 -10.36 52.09
N VAL A 597 13.19 -10.42 50.88
CA VAL A 597 14.59 -10.05 50.55
C VAL A 597 15.58 -11.20 50.88
N GLU A 598 16.54 -11.62 50.06
CA GLU A 598 17.63 -10.85 49.44
C GLU A 598 18.41 -11.69 48.41
N GLU A 599 19.17 -10.97 47.58
CA GLU A 599 20.17 -11.45 46.62
C GLU A 599 21.36 -12.17 47.25
N ALA A 600 22.15 -12.87 46.41
CA ALA A 600 23.61 -12.76 46.21
C ALA A 600 24.27 -14.15 45.90
N PRO A 601 25.61 -14.29 45.73
CA PRO A 601 26.41 -13.95 44.55
C PRO A 601 27.38 -15.08 44.08
N VAL A 602 28.18 -14.76 43.06
CA VAL A 602 29.51 -15.26 42.61
C VAL A 602 30.24 -16.42 43.35
N ALA A 603 30.59 -17.45 42.56
CA ALA A 603 31.76 -18.36 42.50
C ALA A 603 32.61 -18.81 43.74
N ARG A 604 32.89 -20.14 43.71
CA ARG A 604 34.16 -20.90 43.94
C ARG A 604 34.29 -21.80 45.20
N ASP A 605 34.72 -23.03 44.89
CA ASP A 605 35.53 -24.04 45.61
C ASP A 605 35.00 -24.90 46.79
N GLY A 606 35.37 -26.20 46.73
CA GLY A 606 35.45 -27.19 47.83
C GLY A 606 34.29 -28.22 47.85
N SER A 607 34.39 -29.44 47.30
CA SER A 607 35.18 -30.62 47.71
C SER A 607 34.68 -31.35 48.97
N LEU A 608 34.25 -32.62 48.78
CA LEU A 608 34.21 -33.77 49.74
C LEU A 608 33.22 -33.65 50.93
N ASP A 609 32.48 -34.65 51.42
CA ASP A 609 32.45 -36.11 51.32
C ASP A 609 31.08 -36.65 51.79
N GLY A 610 30.66 -37.81 51.26
CA GLY A 610 29.97 -38.95 51.92
C GLY A 610 28.63 -38.76 52.69
N VAL A 611 27.72 -39.73 52.85
CA VAL A 611 27.64 -41.17 52.58
C VAL A 611 26.13 -41.55 52.61
N GLU A 612 25.72 -42.36 51.62
CA GLU A 612 24.68 -43.40 51.55
C GLU A 612 23.54 -43.54 52.60
N ALA A 613 22.31 -43.77 52.09
CA ALA A 613 21.48 -44.91 52.50
C ALA A 613 20.28 -45.18 51.55
N ASN A 614 20.37 -46.30 50.84
CA ASN A 614 19.33 -47.32 50.54
C ASN A 614 18.00 -47.00 49.81
N LEU A 615 17.90 -47.59 48.61
CA LEU A 615 16.68 -47.90 47.85
C LEU A 615 15.85 -49.05 48.46
N PRO A 616 14.56 -49.17 48.07
CA PRO A 616 14.16 -50.24 47.13
C PRO A 616 13.20 -49.68 46.04
N GLY A 617 13.11 -50.13 44.79
CA GLY A 617 13.60 -51.30 44.08
C GLY A 617 12.61 -51.68 42.97
N SER A 618 13.06 -51.59 41.70
CA SER A 618 12.55 -52.25 40.46
C SER A 618 11.25 -51.73 39.80
N SER A 619 11.08 -51.61 38.47
CA SER A 619 11.92 -51.72 37.24
C SER A 619 10.98 -51.49 36.00
N PRO A 620 11.39 -51.63 34.72
CA PRO A 620 12.58 -51.15 34.00
C PRO A 620 12.22 -50.44 32.66
N TRP A 621 12.78 -49.26 32.39
CA TRP A 621 13.15 -48.88 31.02
C TRP A 621 14.56 -48.29 31.10
N SER A 622 15.49 -49.00 30.49
CA SER A 622 16.92 -48.76 30.49
C SER A 622 17.26 -47.36 29.99
N GLU A 623 18.01 -46.58 30.77
CA GLU A 623 18.80 -45.48 30.22
C GLU A 623 19.82 -46.07 29.23
N PRO A 624 19.93 -45.57 27.98
CA PRO A 624 20.98 -45.99 27.10
C PRO A 624 22.32 -45.52 27.68
N LYS A 625 23.35 -46.38 27.64
CA LYS A 625 24.70 -45.94 27.98
C LYS A 625 25.09 -44.82 27.01
N ALA A 626 25.98 -43.89 27.40
CA ALA A 626 26.47 -42.83 26.50
C ALA A 626 26.96 -43.35 25.13
N THR A 627 27.40 -44.61 25.08
CA THR A 627 27.80 -45.33 23.86
C THR A 627 26.62 -45.75 22.97
N ASP A 628 25.44 -46.01 23.53
CA ASP A 628 24.22 -46.37 22.80
C ASP A 628 23.57 -45.13 22.14
N GLU A 629 23.63 -43.96 22.80
CA GLU A 629 23.13 -42.70 22.21
C GLU A 629 23.98 -42.24 21.02
N GLU A 630 25.31 -42.32 21.12
CA GLU A 630 26.22 -42.03 20.01
C GLU A 630 25.99 -42.99 18.82
N GLN A 631 25.80 -44.28 19.11
CA GLN A 631 25.46 -45.27 18.08
C GLN A 631 24.12 -44.99 17.42
N GLN A 632 23.10 -44.61 18.20
CA GLN A 632 21.78 -44.25 17.67
C GLN A 632 21.85 -43.00 16.79
N GLN A 633 22.57 -41.96 17.22
CA GLN A 633 22.78 -40.73 16.45
C GLN A 633 23.52 -41.00 15.13
N GLN A 634 24.58 -41.83 15.18
CA GLN A 634 25.33 -42.19 13.98
C GLN A 634 24.51 -43.03 13.00
N GLN A 635 23.63 -43.90 13.52
CA GLN A 635 22.66 -44.65 12.72
C GLN A 635 21.62 -43.74 12.05
N LEU A 636 21.14 -42.70 12.73
CA LEU A 636 20.22 -41.70 12.16
C LEU A 636 20.89 -40.87 11.06
N LEU A 637 22.16 -40.47 11.26
CA LEU A 637 22.93 -39.73 10.26
C LEU A 637 23.14 -40.55 8.98
N MET A 638 23.50 -41.83 9.11
CA MET A 638 23.65 -42.73 7.95
C MET A 638 22.33 -42.89 7.19
N ARG A 639 21.19 -42.95 7.89
CA ARG A 639 19.87 -43.01 7.25
C ARG A 639 19.51 -41.73 6.51
N PHE A 640 19.89 -40.56 7.04
CA PHE A 640 19.70 -39.31 6.32
C PHE A 640 20.44 -39.29 4.99
N LEU A 641 21.68 -39.81 4.94
CA LEU A 641 22.46 -39.92 3.70
C LEU A 641 21.84 -40.88 2.67
N GLU A 642 21.12 -41.89 3.15
CA GLU A 642 20.38 -42.86 2.33
C GLU A 642 18.95 -42.40 1.98
N SER A 643 18.49 -41.28 2.55
CA SER A 643 17.11 -40.80 2.38
C SER A 643 16.81 -40.39 0.93
N GLU A 644 15.59 -40.72 0.49
CA GLU A 644 15.01 -40.20 -0.75
C GLU A 644 14.76 -38.70 -0.64
N ALA A 645 14.55 -38.03 -1.78
CA ALA A 645 14.22 -36.61 -1.77
C ALA A 645 12.91 -36.36 -1.00
N PRO A 646 12.81 -35.26 -0.24
CA PRO A 646 11.57 -34.90 0.42
C PRO A 646 10.48 -34.71 -0.65
N PRO A 647 9.22 -35.09 -0.36
CA PRO A 647 8.11 -34.91 -1.27
C PRO A 647 7.80 -33.42 -1.41
N THR A 648 8.55 -32.73 -2.27
CA THR A 648 8.41 -31.29 -2.48
C THR A 648 7.27 -31.02 -3.47
N ILE A 649 6.24 -30.34 -3.00
CA ILE A 649 5.03 -30.08 -3.79
C ILE A 649 5.20 -28.88 -4.74
N PHE A 650 6.39 -28.28 -4.72
CA PHE A 650 6.78 -27.18 -5.56
C PHE A 650 7.77 -27.57 -6.67
N GLY A 651 8.15 -28.83 -6.89
CA GLY A 651 9.13 -29.10 -7.97
C GLY A 651 9.75 -30.49 -7.91
N SER A 652 10.48 -30.86 -8.96
CA SER A 652 11.36 -32.03 -8.89
C SER A 652 12.68 -31.60 -8.26
N VAL A 653 12.93 -32.04 -7.02
CA VAL A 653 14.23 -31.86 -6.34
C VAL A 653 15.10 -33.11 -6.39
N ASN A 654 14.62 -34.18 -7.02
CA ASN A 654 15.24 -35.51 -7.00
C ASN A 654 16.65 -35.53 -7.56
N LEU A 655 16.85 -34.73 -8.60
CA LEU A 655 18.10 -34.58 -9.32
C LEU A 655 19.16 -33.85 -8.48
N GLU A 656 18.74 -32.90 -7.63
CA GLU A 656 19.62 -32.07 -6.81
C GLU A 656 19.83 -32.66 -5.42
N TRP A 657 18.85 -33.39 -4.89
CA TRP A 657 18.81 -33.88 -3.51
C TRP A 657 20.02 -34.72 -3.12
N LYS A 658 20.52 -35.57 -4.03
CA LYS A 658 21.71 -36.39 -3.79
C LYS A 658 22.92 -35.54 -3.38
N TYR A 659 23.07 -34.36 -3.98
CA TYR A 659 24.19 -33.46 -3.72
C TYR A 659 23.89 -32.56 -2.52
N VAL A 660 22.65 -32.07 -2.44
CA VAL A 660 22.19 -31.21 -1.35
C VAL A 660 22.25 -31.91 0.02
N ARG A 661 21.85 -33.19 0.12
CA ARG A 661 21.91 -33.92 1.39
C ARG A 661 23.34 -34.10 1.90
N ASN A 662 24.30 -34.32 1.00
CA ASN A 662 25.72 -34.40 1.35
C ASN A 662 26.25 -33.05 1.84
N ALA A 663 25.87 -31.96 1.16
CA ALA A 663 26.23 -30.60 1.57
C ALA A 663 25.61 -30.23 2.94
N ILE A 664 24.35 -30.59 3.20
CA ILE A 664 23.68 -30.40 4.49
C ILE A 664 24.43 -31.12 5.62
N VAL A 665 24.84 -32.37 5.40
CA VAL A 665 25.61 -33.15 6.40
C VAL A 665 27.01 -32.58 6.62
N ASN A 666 27.66 -32.06 5.59
CA ASN A 666 28.95 -31.39 5.76
C ASN A 666 28.81 -30.11 6.59
N GLN A 667 27.77 -29.32 6.35
CA GLN A 667 27.50 -28.09 7.09
C GLN A 667 27.03 -28.32 8.54
N SER A 668 26.59 -29.54 8.88
CA SER A 668 26.09 -29.85 10.23
C SER A 668 27.18 -30.22 11.24
N ARG A 669 28.40 -30.57 10.77
CA ARG A 669 29.51 -31.02 11.62
C ARG A 669 29.87 -30.03 12.72
N ASP A 670 29.83 -28.73 12.40
CA ASP A 670 30.15 -27.64 13.33
C ASP A 670 28.92 -26.79 13.71
N PHE A 671 27.71 -27.33 13.53
CA PHE A 671 26.47 -26.60 13.84
C PHE A 671 25.38 -27.54 14.37
N ARG A 672 25.36 -27.66 15.69
CA ARG A 672 24.46 -28.51 16.47
C ARG A 672 22.97 -28.35 16.14
N PRO A 673 22.42 -27.15 15.87
CA PRO A 673 21.01 -27.03 15.52
C PRO A 673 20.65 -27.72 14.20
N LEU A 674 21.54 -27.70 13.20
CA LEU A 674 21.35 -28.40 11.94
C LEU A 674 21.48 -29.91 12.13
N LEU A 675 22.41 -30.36 12.98
CA LEU A 675 22.56 -31.77 13.30
C LEU A 675 21.29 -32.34 13.98
N ASN A 676 20.73 -31.63 14.96
CA ASN A 676 19.46 -31.99 15.60
C ASN A 676 18.30 -32.02 14.58
N SER A 677 18.28 -31.10 13.61
CA SER A 677 17.27 -31.12 12.54
C SER A 677 17.41 -32.32 11.59
N ILE A 678 18.63 -32.80 11.35
CA ILE A 678 18.90 -34.01 10.55
C ILE A 678 18.42 -35.26 11.30
N TYR A 679 18.69 -35.36 12.59
CA TYR A 679 18.20 -36.47 13.43
C TYR A 679 16.67 -36.49 13.47
N CYS A 680 16.06 -35.31 13.60
CA CYS A 680 14.63 -35.12 13.53
C CYS A 680 14.06 -35.63 12.21
N TYR A 681 14.62 -35.21 11.06
CA TYR A 681 14.23 -35.70 9.73
C TYR A 681 14.33 -37.22 9.62
N ALA A 682 15.47 -37.79 10.00
CA ALA A 682 15.75 -39.21 9.87
C ALA A 682 14.83 -40.09 10.74
N ASP A 683 14.41 -39.58 11.91
CA ASP A 683 13.49 -40.26 12.82
C ASP A 683 12.03 -40.20 12.32
N ILE A 684 11.61 -39.07 11.70
CA ILE A 684 10.28 -38.95 11.06
C ILE A 684 10.16 -39.91 9.88
N HIS A 685 11.17 -39.91 9.00
CA HIS A 685 11.17 -40.70 7.78
C HIS A 685 11.58 -42.16 8.02
N MET A 686 11.64 -42.60 9.28
CA MET A 686 11.85 -44.00 9.64
C MET A 686 10.60 -44.82 9.32
N PRO A 687 10.67 -45.89 8.50
CA PRO A 687 9.56 -46.82 8.36
C PRO A 687 9.41 -47.61 9.66
N THR A 688 8.43 -47.25 10.49
CA THR A 688 8.12 -48.01 11.70
C THR A 688 7.52 -49.35 11.32
N ARG A 689 8.17 -50.45 11.73
CA ARG A 689 7.72 -51.84 11.47
C ARG A 689 6.46 -52.21 12.28
N GLU A 690 6.07 -51.37 13.23
CA GLU A 690 4.88 -51.46 14.08
C GLU A 690 4.32 -50.04 14.23
N ASP A 691 2.99 -49.86 14.30
CA ASP A 691 2.26 -48.59 14.48
C ASP A 691 2.61 -47.81 15.77
N LYS A 692 3.89 -47.48 15.99
CA LYS A 692 4.36 -46.63 17.10
C LYS A 692 4.82 -45.29 16.58
N GLN A 693 4.30 -44.24 17.21
CA GLN A 693 4.66 -42.84 16.99
C GLN A 693 6.16 -42.61 17.22
N TRP A 694 6.74 -41.70 16.44
CA TRP A 694 8.10 -41.16 16.60
C TRP A 694 8.32 -40.69 18.05
N LYS A 695 9.21 -41.35 18.79
CA LYS A 695 9.42 -41.05 20.22
C LYS A 695 10.45 -39.94 20.45
N THR A 696 11.46 -39.85 19.59
CA THR A 696 12.63 -38.96 19.77
C THR A 696 12.63 -37.74 18.83
N ALA A 697 11.88 -37.78 17.74
CA ALA A 697 11.85 -36.68 16.78
C ALA A 697 11.35 -35.32 17.38
N PRO A 698 10.34 -35.28 18.28
CA PRO A 698 9.91 -34.04 18.93
C PRO A 698 10.98 -33.42 19.84
N THR A 699 11.79 -34.25 20.51
CA THR A 699 12.86 -33.76 21.40
C THR A 699 13.99 -33.12 20.60
N TYR A 700 14.41 -33.74 19.49
CA TYR A 700 15.37 -33.14 18.56
C TYR A 700 14.85 -31.85 17.93
N HIS A 701 13.57 -31.78 17.58
CA HIS A 701 12.95 -30.55 17.06
C HIS A 701 12.98 -29.41 18.09
N GLN A 702 12.65 -29.71 19.36
CA GLN A 702 12.67 -28.74 20.45
C GLN A 702 14.09 -28.21 20.73
N GLN A 703 15.09 -29.09 20.71
CA GLN A 703 16.50 -28.74 20.86
C GLN A 703 17.01 -27.87 19.71
N ALA A 704 16.71 -28.23 18.45
CA ALA A 704 17.06 -27.40 17.29
C ALA A 704 16.43 -26.00 17.38
N SER A 705 15.16 -25.92 17.78
CA SER A 705 14.41 -24.66 17.84
C SER A 705 14.85 -23.73 18.98
N SER A 706 15.27 -24.27 20.13
CA SER A 706 15.78 -23.46 21.24
C SER A 706 17.16 -22.88 20.93
N GLU A 707 18.04 -23.66 20.31
CA GLU A 707 19.39 -23.22 19.92
C GLU A 707 19.36 -22.22 18.76
N ILE A 708 18.48 -22.38 17.76
CA ILE A 708 18.30 -21.36 16.70
C ILE A 708 17.89 -20.02 17.30
N ARG A 709 17.06 -20.02 18.36
CA ARG A 709 16.57 -18.79 18.99
C ARG A 709 17.69 -17.96 19.63
N SER A 710 18.67 -18.61 20.25
CA SER A 710 19.82 -17.91 20.83
C SER A 710 20.70 -17.28 19.75
N HIS A 711 20.82 -17.92 18.58
CA HIS A 711 21.57 -17.37 17.44
C HIS A 711 20.89 -16.16 16.78
N LEU A 712 19.55 -16.03 16.85
CA LEU A 712 18.81 -14.93 16.20
C LEU A 712 18.88 -13.57 16.93
N LEU A 713 19.50 -13.53 18.12
CA LEU A 713 19.71 -12.36 18.97
C LEU A 713 21.10 -11.74 18.68
N GLY A 714 21.33 -11.24 17.47
CA GLY A 714 22.60 -10.58 17.09
C GLY A 714 22.74 -10.28 15.60
N ASP A 715 23.85 -9.67 15.19
CA ASP A 715 24.23 -9.60 13.77
C ASP A 715 24.88 -10.93 13.36
N MET A 716 24.25 -11.64 12.42
CA MET A 716 24.64 -13.00 12.03
C MET A 716 25.54 -13.00 10.81
N SER A 717 26.58 -13.84 10.84
CA SER A 717 27.42 -14.17 9.68
C SER A 717 26.62 -14.88 8.59
N HIS A 718 27.08 -14.78 7.34
CA HIS A 718 26.43 -15.43 6.21
C HIS A 718 26.42 -16.96 6.36
N CYS A 719 27.52 -17.55 6.84
CA CYS A 719 27.64 -18.98 7.11
C CYS A 719 26.59 -19.50 8.11
N THR A 720 26.42 -18.81 9.25
CA THR A 720 25.43 -19.19 10.27
C THR A 720 24.01 -19.11 9.71
N LEU A 721 23.72 -18.08 8.92
CA LEU A 721 22.40 -17.92 8.30
C LEU A 721 22.11 -19.01 7.26
N LYS A 722 23.09 -19.43 6.44
CA LYS A 722 22.95 -20.54 5.47
C LYS A 722 22.56 -21.83 6.21
N ARG A 723 23.25 -22.14 7.31
CA ARG A 723 22.98 -23.31 8.16
C ARG A 723 21.58 -23.26 8.80
N ILE A 724 21.14 -22.09 9.27
CA ILE A 724 19.78 -21.87 9.78
C ILE A 724 18.73 -22.15 8.70
N PHE A 725 18.89 -21.64 7.48
CA PHE A 725 17.95 -21.96 6.39
C PHE A 725 17.94 -23.45 6.03
N ALA A 726 19.09 -24.15 6.10
CA ALA A 726 19.17 -25.59 5.88
C ALA A 726 18.45 -26.40 6.97
N THR A 727 18.45 -25.93 8.23
CA THR A 727 17.68 -26.58 9.32
C THR A 727 16.19 -26.61 9.02
N LEU A 728 15.70 -25.59 8.31
CA LEU A 728 14.28 -25.47 8.03
C LEU A 728 13.81 -26.58 7.08
N ILE A 729 14.60 -26.87 6.04
CA ILE A 729 14.25 -27.89 5.04
C ILE A 729 14.18 -29.30 5.65
N SER A 730 14.87 -29.51 6.78
CA SER A 730 14.99 -30.81 7.44
C SER A 730 13.87 -31.10 8.46
N VAL A 731 12.92 -30.20 8.74
CA VAL A 731 11.85 -30.48 9.73
C VAL A 731 10.42 -30.06 9.30
N PRO A 732 9.94 -30.42 8.09
CA PRO A 732 8.61 -29.98 7.64
C PRO A 732 7.42 -30.69 8.32
N GLU A 733 7.61 -31.89 8.89
CA GLU A 733 6.49 -32.81 9.22
C GLU A 733 6.08 -32.91 10.71
N LEU A 734 6.77 -32.22 11.64
CA LEU A 734 6.56 -32.39 13.10
C LEU A 734 5.81 -31.27 13.83
N CYS A 735 5.37 -30.22 13.14
CA CYS A 735 4.71 -29.13 13.83
C CYS A 735 3.27 -29.51 14.23
N PRO A 736 2.89 -29.38 15.52
CA PRO A 736 1.51 -29.58 15.95
C PRO A 736 0.58 -28.57 15.25
N PRO A 737 -0.72 -28.91 15.10
CA PRO A 737 -1.70 -28.00 14.51
C PRO A 737 -1.72 -26.68 15.30
N GLY A 738 -1.16 -25.61 14.71
CA GLY A 738 -1.12 -24.27 15.28
C GLY A 738 0.26 -23.61 15.39
N ALA A 739 1.36 -24.36 15.46
CA ALA A 739 2.71 -23.79 15.51
C ALA A 739 3.38 -23.88 14.13
N SER A 740 3.08 -22.95 13.22
CA SER A 740 3.52 -23.11 11.82
C SER A 740 5.02 -22.82 11.63
N PHE A 741 5.81 -23.89 11.43
CA PHE A 741 7.16 -23.86 10.84
C PHE A 741 7.28 -22.86 9.67
N LEU A 742 6.22 -22.78 8.86
CA LEU A 742 6.09 -21.89 7.71
C LEU A 742 6.06 -20.39 8.09
N HIS A 743 5.53 -20.03 9.27
CA HIS A 743 5.61 -18.66 9.77
C HIS A 743 7.03 -18.28 10.19
N SER A 744 7.78 -19.21 10.78
CA SER A 744 9.21 -19.01 11.10
C SER A 744 10.06 -18.81 9.84
N ALA A 745 9.83 -19.64 8.80
CA ALA A 745 10.46 -19.48 7.49
C ALA A 745 10.15 -18.11 6.86
N TYR A 746 8.88 -17.67 6.91
CA TYR A 746 8.46 -16.34 6.49
C TYR A 746 9.19 -15.22 7.24
N ARG A 747 9.27 -15.29 8.57
CA ARG A 747 9.96 -14.25 9.39
C ARG A 747 11.44 -14.15 9.07
N LEU A 748 12.10 -15.28 8.82
CA LEU A 748 13.51 -15.33 8.43
C LEU A 748 13.72 -14.75 7.03
N LEU A 749 12.86 -15.12 6.06
CA LEU A 749 12.87 -14.51 4.73
C LEU A 749 12.62 -12.99 4.83
N GLN A 750 11.62 -12.54 5.59
CA GLN A 750 11.31 -11.11 5.77
C GLN A 750 12.49 -10.33 6.36
N ARG A 751 13.15 -10.88 7.39
CA ARG A 751 14.26 -10.21 8.10
C ARG A 751 15.54 -10.16 7.29
N PHE A 752 15.86 -11.22 6.56
CA PHE A 752 17.17 -11.39 5.92
C PHE A 752 17.15 -11.36 4.39
N HIS A 753 16.02 -11.05 3.75
CA HIS A 753 15.87 -11.03 2.29
C HIS A 753 17.01 -10.30 1.56
N ARG A 754 17.38 -9.09 2.02
CA ARG A 754 18.44 -8.29 1.39
C ARG A 754 19.83 -8.96 1.48
N LYS A 755 20.09 -9.72 2.55
CA LYS A 755 21.34 -10.48 2.71
C LYS A 755 21.36 -11.71 1.80
N THR A 756 20.22 -12.39 1.61
CA THR A 756 20.14 -13.63 0.82
C THR A 756 20.13 -13.41 -0.70
N GLN A 757 19.77 -12.21 -1.18
CA GLN A 757 19.79 -11.87 -2.62
C GLN A 757 21.17 -11.99 -3.28
N LYS A 758 22.26 -11.88 -2.50
CA LYS A 758 23.64 -11.94 -2.99
C LYS A 758 24.23 -13.35 -2.99
N TRP A 759 23.49 -14.33 -2.49
CA TRP A 759 23.98 -15.70 -2.36
C TRP A 759 24.01 -16.42 -3.70
N THR A 760 25.02 -17.26 -3.87
CA THR A 760 25.20 -18.18 -4.99
C THR A 760 25.28 -19.63 -4.46
N GLY A 761 25.30 -20.60 -5.37
CA GLY A 761 25.51 -22.02 -5.04
C GLY A 761 24.48 -22.58 -4.04
N PHE A 762 24.98 -23.30 -3.03
CA PHE A 762 24.16 -24.00 -2.03
C PHE A 762 23.21 -23.05 -1.28
N GLY A 763 23.70 -21.88 -0.84
CA GLY A 763 22.91 -20.92 -0.09
C GLY A 763 21.71 -20.39 -0.89
N HIS A 764 21.92 -20.11 -2.18
CA HIS A 764 20.84 -19.68 -3.09
C HIS A 764 19.78 -20.78 -3.27
N LEU A 765 20.21 -22.03 -3.46
CA LEU A 765 19.31 -23.16 -3.66
C LEU A 765 18.41 -23.41 -2.44
N ILE A 766 18.98 -23.43 -1.25
CA ILE A 766 18.25 -23.63 0.01
C ILE A 766 17.24 -22.50 0.24
N VAL A 767 17.63 -21.23 0.06
CA VAL A 767 16.71 -20.09 0.21
C VAL A 767 15.62 -20.13 -0.86
N SER A 768 15.92 -20.60 -2.07
CA SER A 768 14.93 -20.78 -3.13
C SER A 768 13.88 -21.81 -2.73
N TRP A 769 14.29 -22.96 -2.19
CA TRP A 769 13.35 -23.99 -1.71
C TRP A 769 12.51 -23.50 -0.53
N VAL A 770 13.10 -22.79 0.43
CA VAL A 770 12.36 -22.18 1.55
C VAL A 770 11.35 -21.14 1.04
N SER A 771 11.70 -20.34 0.04
CA SER A 771 10.79 -19.37 -0.57
C SER A 771 9.65 -20.06 -1.33
N LEU A 772 9.91 -21.18 -2.03
CA LEU A 772 8.89 -21.98 -2.69
C LEU A 772 7.93 -22.64 -1.69
N LEU A 773 8.44 -23.13 -0.56
CA LEU A 773 7.63 -23.63 0.55
C LEU A 773 6.71 -22.55 1.14
N ASP A 774 7.24 -21.34 1.36
CA ASP A 774 6.42 -20.21 1.86
C ASP A 774 5.32 -19.82 0.86
N ILE A 775 5.55 -19.91 -0.45
CA ILE A 775 4.50 -19.69 -1.45
C ILE A 775 3.38 -20.72 -1.32
N LYS A 776 3.72 -22.01 -1.18
CA LYS A 776 2.70 -23.06 -0.99
C LYS A 776 1.93 -22.85 0.32
N ALA A 777 2.61 -22.42 1.38
CA ALA A 777 2.00 -22.01 2.63
C ALA A 777 1.03 -20.84 2.49
N LEU A 778 1.38 -19.82 1.70
CA LEU A 778 0.53 -18.67 1.40
C LEU A 778 -0.76 -19.09 0.69
N ILE A 779 -0.67 -19.95 -0.34
CA ILE A 779 -1.87 -20.52 -0.99
C ILE A 779 -2.70 -21.35 0.00
N ALA A 780 -2.04 -22.02 0.95
CA ALA A 780 -2.69 -22.77 1.99
C ALA A 780 -3.36 -21.90 3.08
N GLY A 781 -3.15 -20.58 3.06
CA GLY A 781 -3.79 -19.63 3.97
C GLY A 781 -3.00 -19.33 5.24
N ARG A 782 -1.66 -19.44 5.20
CA ARG A 782 -0.73 -19.01 6.25
C ARG A 782 -1.00 -17.57 6.69
N GLU A 783 -0.85 -17.31 7.99
CA GLU A 783 -0.95 -15.96 8.57
C GLU A 783 0.30 -15.11 8.33
N GLY A 784 0.10 -13.83 7.99
CA GLY A 784 1.14 -12.84 7.70
C GLY A 784 1.03 -12.27 6.29
N ASP A 785 1.69 -11.13 6.04
CA ASP A 785 1.63 -10.47 4.74
C ASP A 785 2.39 -11.26 3.67
N PRO A 786 1.89 -11.31 2.41
CA PRO A 786 2.67 -11.84 1.31
C PRO A 786 3.90 -10.93 1.09
N LEU A 787 5.09 -11.53 1.00
CA LEU A 787 6.33 -10.80 0.67
C LEU A 787 6.35 -10.39 -0.81
N ILE A 788 5.53 -9.40 -1.19
CA ILE A 788 5.26 -9.01 -2.58
C ILE A 788 6.54 -8.62 -3.33
N GLU A 789 7.53 -8.05 -2.64
CA GLU A 789 8.82 -7.66 -3.22
C GLU A 789 9.52 -8.83 -3.94
N LEU A 790 9.40 -10.04 -3.41
CA LEU A 790 9.95 -11.26 -4.02
C LEU A 790 9.24 -11.66 -5.33
N GLY A 791 7.99 -11.20 -5.52
CA GLY A 791 7.16 -11.49 -6.70
C GLY A 791 7.21 -10.43 -7.80
N ILE A 792 8.01 -9.37 -7.65
CA ILE A 792 8.21 -8.34 -8.67
C ILE A 792 9.31 -8.83 -9.62
N LEU A 793 8.96 -9.03 -10.89
CA LEU A 793 9.94 -9.33 -11.94
C LEU A 793 10.78 -8.07 -12.18
N SER A 794 11.98 -7.98 -11.60
CA SER A 794 12.89 -6.89 -11.93
C SER A 794 13.45 -7.11 -13.34
N ASN A 795 13.42 -6.10 -14.21
CA ASN A 795 14.13 -6.11 -15.49
C ASN A 795 15.67 -6.19 -15.33
N SER A 796 16.19 -6.19 -14.10
CA SER A 796 17.62 -6.12 -13.80
C SER A 796 18.35 -7.46 -13.85
N THR A 797 17.64 -8.59 -14.02
CA THR A 797 18.29 -9.93 -14.01
C THR A 797 18.69 -10.40 -15.42
N ARG A 798 18.74 -9.49 -16.41
CA ARG A 798 19.22 -9.81 -17.77
C ARG A 798 20.72 -9.58 -17.98
N GLU A 799 21.41 -8.99 -17.00
CA GLU A 799 22.86 -8.79 -17.01
C GLU A 799 23.49 -9.49 -15.82
N HIS A 800 23.67 -10.81 -15.91
CA HIS A 800 24.80 -11.51 -15.30
C HIS A 800 24.82 -12.94 -15.83
N ILE A 801 25.24 -13.06 -17.09
CA ILE A 801 26.04 -14.22 -17.48
C ILE A 801 27.45 -13.91 -16.95
N PRO A 802 28.03 -14.68 -16.02
CA PRO A 802 29.41 -14.48 -15.61
C PRO A 802 30.30 -14.98 -16.75
N GLY A 803 30.64 -14.07 -17.66
CA GLY A 803 31.53 -14.31 -18.78
C GLY A 803 32.13 -13.00 -19.24
N SER A 804 33.43 -12.86 -19.00
CA SER A 804 34.32 -11.77 -19.43
C SER A 804 33.92 -10.36 -19.01
N ASP A 805 34.37 -9.92 -17.84
CA ASP A 805 35.18 -8.70 -17.80
C ASP A 805 36.13 -8.75 -16.60
N SER A 806 37.39 -8.97 -16.93
CA SER A 806 38.54 -8.85 -16.05
C SER A 806 38.75 -7.38 -15.66
N THR A 807 39.25 -7.19 -14.44
CA THR A 807 39.88 -5.99 -13.88
C THR A 807 38.97 -4.98 -13.17
N THR A 808 38.74 -5.20 -11.87
CA THR A 808 39.11 -4.19 -10.87
C THR A 808 39.18 -4.78 -9.46
N ASN A 809 40.29 -4.49 -8.79
CA ASN A 809 40.64 -4.77 -7.40
C ASN A 809 39.48 -4.62 -6.41
N ASN A 810 39.30 -5.62 -5.56
CA ASN A 810 39.23 -5.41 -4.11
C ASN A 810 39.52 -6.71 -3.36
N ASN A 811 40.79 -6.87 -2.98
CA ASN A 811 41.18 -7.73 -1.86
C ASN A 811 40.61 -7.12 -0.59
N ASN A 812 39.66 -7.82 0.03
CA ASN A 812 39.50 -8.04 1.47
C ASN A 812 38.06 -8.52 1.74
N ASN A 813 37.87 -9.85 1.76
CA ASN A 813 36.85 -10.62 2.53
C ASN A 813 36.51 -12.02 1.93
N ASN A 814 37.40 -12.66 1.15
CA ASN A 814 37.04 -13.88 0.41
C ASN A 814 37.11 -15.21 1.18
N ASN A 815 37.49 -15.23 2.46
CA ASN A 815 37.70 -16.52 3.13
C ASN A 815 36.40 -17.25 3.54
N GLU A 816 35.25 -16.58 3.64
CA GLU A 816 33.99 -17.23 4.07
C GLU A 816 33.18 -17.83 2.91
N ASP A 817 33.40 -17.39 1.66
CA ASP A 817 32.67 -17.88 0.49
C ASP A 817 33.40 -19.03 -0.25
N GLU A 818 34.71 -19.21 -0.02
CA GLU A 818 35.51 -20.30 -0.64
C GLU A 818 35.20 -21.69 -0.05
N GLU A 819 34.90 -21.82 1.25
CA GLU A 819 34.62 -23.13 1.88
C GLU A 819 33.27 -23.76 1.45
N ASP A 820 32.33 -22.94 0.97
CA ASP A 820 30.97 -23.39 0.58
C ASP A 820 30.89 -23.87 -0.89
N GLU A 821 31.78 -23.44 -1.78
CA GLU A 821 31.79 -23.84 -3.21
C GLU A 821 32.31 -25.27 -3.42
N ASP A 822 33.16 -25.79 -2.53
CA ASP A 822 33.78 -27.11 -2.67
C ASP A 822 32.79 -28.30 -2.58
N THR A 823 31.66 -28.13 -1.89
CA THR A 823 30.71 -29.24 -1.66
C THR A 823 29.77 -29.53 -2.84
N LEU A 824 29.56 -28.56 -3.73
CA LEU A 824 28.77 -28.70 -4.96
C LEU A 824 29.62 -28.65 -6.24
N ALA A 825 30.95 -28.69 -6.12
CA ALA A 825 31.88 -28.66 -7.27
C ALA A 825 31.96 -29.97 -8.07
N GLN A 826 31.11 -30.98 -7.79
CA GLN A 826 31.14 -32.24 -8.54
C GLN A 826 30.78 -31.99 -10.02
N PRO A 827 31.60 -32.45 -10.99
CA PRO A 827 31.36 -32.20 -12.42
C PRO A 827 29.97 -32.64 -12.89
N THR A 828 29.48 -33.76 -12.36
CA THR A 828 28.14 -34.27 -12.67
C THR A 828 27.04 -33.30 -12.22
N TYR A 829 27.18 -32.71 -11.03
CA TYR A 829 26.23 -31.71 -10.54
C TYR A 829 26.29 -30.42 -11.37
N LEU A 830 27.48 -29.95 -11.73
CA LEU A 830 27.65 -28.74 -12.54
C LEU A 830 27.03 -28.89 -13.94
N ILE A 831 27.23 -30.02 -14.60
CA ILE A 831 26.62 -30.31 -15.91
C ILE A 831 25.09 -30.39 -15.79
N GLN A 832 24.59 -31.08 -14.77
CA GLN A 832 23.15 -31.22 -14.53
C GLN A 832 22.49 -29.88 -14.20
N THR A 833 23.16 -29.07 -13.39
CA THR A 833 22.71 -27.71 -13.03
C THR A 833 22.79 -26.79 -14.24
N ALA A 834 23.80 -26.89 -15.11
CA ALA A 834 23.86 -26.09 -16.34
C ALA A 834 22.65 -26.35 -17.27
N ILE A 835 22.16 -27.58 -17.33
CA ILE A 835 20.99 -27.95 -18.15
C ILE A 835 19.68 -27.48 -17.49
N LEU A 836 19.55 -27.66 -16.17
CA LEU A 836 18.28 -27.43 -15.45
C LEU A 836 18.11 -26.01 -14.92
N ASN A 837 19.18 -25.33 -14.54
CA ASN A 837 19.14 -24.04 -13.84
C ASN A 837 18.40 -22.94 -14.63
N PRO A 838 18.57 -22.78 -15.96
CA PRO A 838 17.76 -21.82 -16.72
C PRO A 838 16.25 -22.09 -16.57
N SER A 839 15.87 -23.37 -16.58
CA SER A 839 14.49 -23.81 -16.46
C SER A 839 13.97 -23.69 -15.03
N PHE A 840 14.80 -24.00 -14.04
CA PHE A 840 14.49 -23.80 -12.63
C PHE A 840 14.30 -22.31 -12.32
N HIS A 841 15.10 -21.42 -12.90
CA HIS A 841 14.95 -19.98 -12.72
C HIS A 841 13.61 -19.48 -13.27
N PHE A 842 13.23 -19.90 -14.48
CA PHE A 842 11.89 -19.63 -15.03
C PHE A 842 10.78 -20.13 -14.10
N PHE A 843 10.92 -21.37 -13.61
CA PHE A 843 9.96 -21.97 -12.70
C PHE A 843 9.87 -21.22 -11.37
N PHE A 844 11.01 -20.86 -10.78
CA PHE A 844 11.09 -20.12 -9.53
C PHE A 844 10.41 -18.77 -9.65
N GLN A 845 10.73 -17.98 -10.69
CA GLN A 845 10.08 -16.70 -10.98
C GLN A 845 8.57 -16.85 -11.18
N THR A 846 8.14 -17.89 -11.90
CA THR A 846 6.73 -18.22 -12.09
C THR A 846 6.01 -18.42 -10.74
N GLN A 847 6.61 -19.17 -9.82
CA GLN A 847 6.02 -19.38 -8.50
C GLN A 847 6.04 -18.10 -7.65
N GLN A 848 7.07 -17.25 -7.74
CA GLN A 848 7.12 -15.99 -6.99
C GLN A 848 5.97 -15.02 -7.33
N ILE A 849 5.50 -15.02 -8.58
CA ILE A 849 4.34 -14.21 -9.02
C ILE A 849 3.09 -14.52 -8.19
N ILE A 850 2.93 -15.75 -7.70
CA ILE A 850 1.78 -16.15 -6.87
C ILE A 850 1.63 -15.24 -5.64
N ARG A 851 2.72 -14.71 -5.08
CA ARG A 851 2.67 -13.76 -3.94
C ARG A 851 1.82 -12.53 -4.25
N ARG A 852 1.86 -12.04 -5.50
CA ARG A 852 1.04 -10.91 -5.97
C ARG A 852 -0.41 -11.30 -6.20
N ILE A 853 -0.67 -12.53 -6.62
CA ILE A 853 -2.03 -13.07 -6.77
C ILE A 853 -2.68 -13.22 -5.38
N VAL A 854 -1.97 -13.79 -4.41
CA VAL A 854 -2.46 -13.92 -3.03
C VAL A 854 -2.70 -12.56 -2.38
N HIS A 855 -1.89 -11.54 -2.71
CA HIS A 855 -2.11 -10.19 -2.19
C HIS A 855 -3.45 -9.55 -2.62
N ILE A 856 -3.97 -9.93 -3.80
CA ILE A 856 -5.28 -9.45 -4.30
C ILE A 856 -6.44 -10.39 -3.96
N ASP A 857 -6.17 -11.48 -3.25
CA ASP A 857 -7.17 -12.42 -2.73
C ASP A 857 -8.03 -11.75 -1.66
N LEU A 858 -9.33 -12.10 -1.63
CA LEU A 858 -10.30 -11.61 -0.65
C LEU A 858 -9.91 -11.91 0.81
N HIS A 859 -9.05 -12.92 1.01
CA HIS A 859 -8.54 -13.33 2.31
C HIS A 859 -7.41 -12.45 2.86
N HIS A 860 -6.70 -11.74 1.99
CA HIS A 860 -5.56 -10.89 2.36
C HIS A 860 -5.82 -9.41 2.12
N ARG A 861 -6.91 -9.07 1.43
CA ARG A 861 -7.31 -7.72 1.10
C ARG A 861 -8.81 -7.55 1.31
N SER A 862 -9.21 -6.40 1.89
CA SER A 862 -10.63 -6.05 1.94
C SER A 862 -11.20 -5.89 0.53
N ARG A 863 -12.18 -6.74 0.19
CA ARG A 863 -12.95 -6.68 -1.06
C ARG A 863 -14.42 -6.46 -0.77
N GLY A 864 -15.17 -5.92 -1.74
CA GLY A 864 -16.61 -5.67 -1.59
C GLY A 864 -17.07 -4.29 -2.05
N THR A 865 -16.17 -3.37 -2.40
CA THR A 865 -16.52 -2.15 -3.13
C THR A 865 -16.11 -2.25 -4.59
N VAL A 866 -16.81 -1.53 -5.48
CA VAL A 866 -16.44 -1.46 -6.91
C VAL A 866 -15.03 -0.91 -7.12
N SER A 867 -14.55 -0.05 -6.21
CA SER A 867 -13.17 0.47 -6.27
C SER A 867 -12.15 -0.61 -5.96
N ASP A 868 -12.44 -1.48 -4.99
CA ASP A 868 -11.55 -2.59 -4.62
C ASP A 868 -11.49 -3.61 -5.75
N GLU A 869 -12.63 -3.94 -6.36
CA GLU A 869 -12.70 -4.83 -7.52
C GLU A 869 -11.96 -4.25 -8.73
N PHE A 870 -12.06 -2.94 -8.97
CA PHE A 870 -11.31 -2.29 -10.05
C PHE A 870 -9.79 -2.35 -9.83
N GLU A 871 -9.33 -2.12 -8.60
CA GLU A 871 -7.90 -2.18 -8.29
C GLU A 871 -7.37 -3.62 -8.36
N VAL A 872 -8.15 -4.61 -7.89
CA VAL A 872 -7.85 -6.04 -8.06
C VAL A 872 -7.70 -6.38 -9.54
N LEU A 873 -8.63 -5.93 -10.39
CA LEU A 873 -8.56 -6.13 -11.84
C LEU A 873 -7.34 -5.44 -12.47
N GLN A 874 -6.99 -4.23 -12.05
CA GLN A 874 -5.81 -3.52 -12.54
C GLN A 874 -4.52 -4.28 -12.20
N ILE A 875 -4.38 -4.74 -10.96
CA ILE A 875 -3.23 -5.54 -10.54
C ILE A 875 -3.22 -6.89 -11.27
N ALA A 876 -4.38 -7.52 -11.46
CA ALA A 876 -4.50 -8.78 -12.17
C ALA A 876 -4.07 -8.66 -13.64
N HIS A 877 -4.46 -7.58 -14.33
CA HIS A 877 -3.97 -7.32 -15.69
C HIS A 877 -2.47 -7.10 -15.75
N GLN A 878 -1.88 -6.44 -14.73
CA GLN A 878 -0.43 -6.31 -14.65
C GLN A 878 0.25 -7.67 -14.42
N VAL A 879 -0.30 -8.51 -13.54
CA VAL A 879 0.21 -9.86 -13.31
C VAL A 879 0.09 -10.73 -14.55
N ASP A 880 -1.01 -10.64 -15.31
CA ASP A 880 -1.21 -11.36 -16.57
C ASP A 880 -0.18 -10.93 -17.63
N ALA A 881 0.08 -9.63 -17.78
CA ALA A 881 1.11 -9.11 -18.67
C ALA A 881 2.53 -9.58 -18.27
N ASP A 882 2.81 -9.64 -16.97
CA ASP A 882 4.08 -10.13 -16.45
C ASP A 882 4.26 -11.64 -16.71
N LEU A 883 3.19 -12.43 -16.59
CA LEU A 883 3.21 -13.86 -16.94
C LEU A 883 3.43 -14.08 -18.44
N GLU A 884 2.83 -13.26 -19.30
CA GLU A 884 3.10 -13.28 -20.74
C GLU A 884 4.55 -12.92 -21.07
N SER A 885 5.07 -11.87 -20.44
CA SER A 885 6.47 -11.46 -20.59
C SER A 885 7.42 -12.58 -20.17
N LEU A 886 7.13 -13.24 -19.04
CA LEU A 886 7.90 -14.38 -18.55
C LEU A 886 7.85 -15.57 -19.51
N TRP A 887 6.68 -15.86 -20.09
CA TRP A 887 6.52 -16.92 -21.08
C TRP A 887 7.27 -16.64 -22.39
N ASN A 888 7.25 -15.39 -22.85
CA ASN A 888 7.96 -14.95 -24.05
C ASN A 888 9.48 -14.93 -23.82
N GLY A 889 9.92 -14.66 -22.60
CA GLY A 889 11.31 -14.71 -22.16
C GLY A 889 11.80 -16.09 -21.71
N ARG A 890 10.98 -17.14 -21.84
CA ARG A 890 11.33 -18.48 -21.32
C ARG A 890 12.59 -19.06 -22.02
N PRO A 891 13.39 -19.86 -21.31
CA PRO A 891 14.50 -20.58 -21.92
C PRO A 891 14.02 -21.51 -23.04
N ARG A 892 14.67 -21.46 -24.21
CA ARG A 892 14.32 -22.34 -25.34
C ARG A 892 14.46 -23.84 -25.03
N VAL A 893 15.27 -24.19 -24.04
CA VAL A 893 15.41 -25.59 -23.60
C VAL A 893 14.09 -26.16 -23.05
N LEU A 894 13.18 -25.34 -22.51
CA LEU A 894 11.84 -25.80 -22.11
C LEU A 894 10.98 -26.27 -23.27
N ASP A 895 11.22 -25.78 -24.50
CA ASP A 895 10.41 -26.15 -25.67
C ASP A 895 10.60 -27.63 -26.06
N LEU A 896 11.68 -28.26 -25.58
CA LEU A 896 11.99 -29.69 -25.79
C LEU A 896 11.16 -30.66 -24.93
N HIS A 897 10.24 -30.16 -24.09
CA HIS A 897 9.40 -30.98 -23.21
C HIS A 897 8.54 -32.02 -23.95
N ARG A 898 8.27 -31.84 -25.25
CA ARG A 898 7.41 -32.73 -26.06
C ARG A 898 8.15 -33.89 -26.69
N THR A 899 9.43 -33.73 -27.00
CA THR A 899 10.21 -34.66 -27.83
C THR A 899 11.51 -35.05 -27.10
N PRO A 900 11.46 -35.98 -26.13
CA PRO A 900 12.66 -36.45 -25.45
C PRO A 900 13.67 -37.10 -26.42
N GLU A 901 13.20 -37.62 -27.55
CA GLU A 901 14.02 -38.29 -28.56
C GLU A 901 15.05 -37.36 -29.18
N ALA A 902 14.71 -36.07 -29.31
CA ALA A 902 15.62 -35.04 -29.84
C ALA A 902 16.86 -34.83 -28.95
N LEU A 903 16.86 -35.34 -27.71
CA LEU A 903 17.97 -35.26 -26.79
C LEU A 903 18.80 -36.56 -26.72
N PHE A 904 18.37 -37.67 -27.35
CA PHE A 904 19.04 -38.97 -27.22
C PHE A 904 20.42 -39.01 -27.88
N ASP A 905 20.66 -38.15 -28.87
CA ASP A 905 21.97 -38.03 -29.52
C ASP A 905 23.00 -37.29 -28.65
N THR A 906 22.55 -36.54 -27.63
CA THR A 906 23.41 -35.71 -26.76
C THR A 906 23.43 -36.18 -25.31
N LEU A 907 22.30 -36.64 -24.79
CA LEU A 907 22.11 -37.11 -23.41
C LEU A 907 21.72 -38.57 -23.41
N GLN A 908 22.15 -39.31 -22.39
CA GLN A 908 21.69 -40.67 -22.17
C GLN A 908 20.14 -40.68 -22.11
N PRO A 909 19.45 -41.61 -22.81
CA PRO A 909 17.99 -41.59 -22.92
C PRO A 909 17.25 -41.48 -21.58
N ARG A 910 17.77 -42.11 -20.53
CA ARG A 910 17.22 -42.00 -19.17
C ARG A 910 17.29 -40.57 -18.61
N VAL A 911 18.40 -39.88 -18.80
CA VAL A 911 18.57 -38.48 -18.33
C VAL A 911 17.72 -37.53 -19.16
N ALA A 912 17.69 -37.73 -20.49
CA ALA A 912 16.84 -36.94 -21.40
C ALA A 912 15.35 -37.01 -21.00
N VAL A 913 14.85 -38.21 -20.70
CA VAL A 913 13.45 -38.41 -20.27
C VAL A 913 13.18 -37.71 -18.93
N GLU A 914 14.06 -37.83 -17.94
CA GLU A 914 13.89 -37.16 -16.64
C GLU A 914 13.95 -35.62 -16.74
N VAL A 915 14.80 -35.08 -17.62
CA VAL A 915 14.87 -33.64 -17.89
C VAL A 915 13.57 -33.14 -18.52
N CYS A 916 13.07 -33.83 -19.56
CA CYS A 916 11.78 -33.49 -20.17
C CYS A 916 10.62 -33.61 -19.19
N ARG A 917 10.61 -34.62 -18.30
CA ARG A 917 9.63 -34.77 -17.21
C ARG A 917 9.64 -33.56 -16.27
N CYS A 918 10.82 -33.07 -15.88
CA CYS A 918 10.94 -31.84 -15.09
C CYS A 918 10.38 -30.62 -15.84
N PHE A 919 10.65 -30.47 -17.14
CA PHE A 919 10.13 -29.37 -17.93
C PHE A 919 8.59 -29.40 -18.04
N ARG A 920 7.99 -30.58 -18.23
CA ARG A 920 6.52 -30.72 -18.24
C ARG A 920 5.91 -30.28 -16.91
N GLN A 921 6.53 -30.64 -15.78
CA GLN A 921 6.07 -30.21 -14.46
C GLN A 921 6.15 -28.69 -14.28
N TYR A 922 7.24 -28.05 -14.75
CA TYR A 922 7.38 -26.59 -14.68
C TYR A 922 6.35 -25.87 -15.55
N ILE A 923 6.11 -26.36 -16.77
CA ILE A 923 5.10 -25.79 -17.68
C ILE A 923 3.68 -26.01 -17.12
N ALA A 924 3.37 -27.19 -16.58
CA ALA A 924 2.06 -27.44 -15.98
C ALA A 924 1.79 -26.51 -14.79
N ASN A 925 2.80 -26.27 -13.94
CA ASN A 925 2.70 -25.32 -12.84
C ASN A 925 2.57 -23.86 -13.32
N PHE A 926 3.23 -23.48 -14.42
CA PHE A 926 3.04 -22.18 -15.05
C PHE A 926 1.60 -21.98 -15.54
N LEU A 927 1.04 -22.96 -16.26
CA LEU A 927 -0.35 -22.92 -16.72
C LEU A 927 -1.34 -22.84 -15.55
N ALA A 928 -1.04 -23.50 -14.43
CA ALA A 928 -1.86 -23.44 -13.23
C ALA A 928 -1.94 -22.03 -12.62
N VAL A 929 -0.89 -21.19 -12.78
CA VAL A 929 -0.89 -19.81 -12.27
C VAL A 929 -1.92 -18.94 -13.01
N PHE A 930 -2.10 -19.11 -14.32
CA PHE A 930 -3.15 -18.40 -15.07
C PHE A 930 -4.55 -18.76 -14.59
N ILE A 931 -4.79 -20.05 -14.35
CA ILE A 931 -6.08 -20.51 -13.86
C ILE A 931 -6.30 -19.96 -12.44
N TYR A 932 -5.28 -20.00 -11.59
CA TYR A 932 -5.36 -19.45 -10.23
C TYR A 932 -5.62 -17.93 -10.22
N LEU A 933 -4.95 -17.15 -11.07
CA LEU A 933 -5.21 -15.72 -11.24
C LEU A 933 -6.67 -15.46 -11.65
N HIS A 934 -7.18 -16.25 -12.60
CA HIS A 934 -8.59 -16.18 -12.99
C HIS A 934 -9.52 -16.44 -11.80
N ARG A 935 -9.21 -17.48 -11.01
CA ARG A 935 -9.98 -17.85 -9.81
C ARG A 935 -10.00 -16.76 -8.72
N VAL A 936 -8.94 -15.96 -8.62
CA VAL A 936 -8.81 -14.92 -7.59
C VAL A 936 -9.37 -13.57 -8.08
N ALA A 937 -8.95 -13.11 -9.25
CA ALA A 937 -9.25 -11.76 -9.71
C ALA A 937 -10.54 -11.66 -10.53
N PHE A 938 -10.91 -12.72 -11.25
CA PHE A 938 -11.99 -12.69 -12.24
C PHE A 938 -13.21 -13.52 -11.78
N ALA A 939 -13.49 -13.55 -10.47
CA ALA A 939 -14.48 -14.44 -9.86
C ALA A 939 -15.95 -14.31 -10.25
N ILE A 940 -16.26 -13.25 -10.96
CA ILE A 940 -17.60 -12.95 -11.43
C ILE A 940 -17.68 -13.12 -12.96
N TYR A 941 -16.56 -13.38 -13.62
CA TYR A 941 -16.46 -13.46 -15.07
C TYR A 941 -16.50 -14.91 -15.57
N PRO A 942 -17.06 -15.14 -16.77
CA PRO A 942 -16.97 -16.44 -17.40
C PRO A 942 -15.52 -16.77 -17.75
N ARG A 943 -15.27 -18.07 -17.86
CA ARG A 943 -13.98 -18.63 -18.25
C ARG A 943 -13.50 -18.07 -19.59
N THR A 944 -12.27 -17.59 -19.63
CA THR A 944 -11.65 -17.09 -20.87
C THR A 944 -11.09 -18.24 -21.72
N ASP A 945 -10.87 -17.99 -23.02
CA ASP A 945 -10.20 -18.94 -23.92
C ASP A 945 -8.81 -19.35 -23.40
N ARG A 946 -8.11 -18.42 -22.77
CA ARG A 946 -6.81 -18.68 -22.15
C ARG A 946 -6.90 -19.69 -21.00
N VAL A 947 -7.92 -19.60 -20.14
CA VAL A 947 -8.13 -20.56 -19.05
C VAL A 947 -8.55 -21.94 -19.60
N ARG A 948 -9.32 -21.97 -20.70
CA ARG A 948 -9.63 -23.22 -21.43
C ARG A 948 -8.36 -23.88 -21.96
N SER A 949 -7.57 -23.13 -22.72
CA SER A 949 -6.29 -23.59 -23.27
C SER A 949 -5.30 -24.01 -22.18
N ALA A 950 -5.26 -23.33 -21.03
CA ALA A 950 -4.40 -23.69 -19.91
C ALA A 950 -4.78 -25.06 -19.31
N VAL A 951 -6.07 -25.35 -19.15
CA VAL A 951 -6.52 -26.68 -18.69
C VAL A 951 -6.25 -27.75 -19.73
N ASP A 952 -6.52 -27.48 -21.00
CA ASP A 952 -6.21 -28.41 -22.09
C ASP A 952 -4.71 -28.75 -22.09
N GLY A 953 -3.85 -27.75 -21.92
CA GLY A 953 -2.41 -27.91 -21.80
C GLY A 953 -1.99 -28.74 -20.59
N ILE A 954 -2.56 -28.48 -19.40
CA ILE A 954 -2.26 -29.28 -18.19
C ILE A 954 -2.68 -30.74 -18.39
N VAL A 955 -3.89 -30.98 -18.90
CA VAL A 955 -4.40 -32.33 -19.17
C VAL A 955 -3.54 -33.04 -20.22
N GLN A 956 -3.14 -32.36 -21.29
CA GLN A 956 -2.28 -32.92 -22.32
C GLN A 956 -0.90 -33.31 -21.76
N LEU A 957 -0.27 -32.43 -20.98
CA LEU A 957 1.03 -32.71 -20.36
C LEU A 957 0.95 -33.90 -19.39
N ALA A 958 -0.12 -33.97 -18.60
CA ALA A 958 -0.36 -35.08 -17.68
C ALA A 958 -0.66 -36.40 -18.42
N ARG A 959 -1.36 -36.34 -19.57
CA ARG A 959 -1.59 -37.51 -20.43
C ARG A 959 -0.31 -38.02 -21.05
N VAL A 960 0.52 -37.16 -21.62
CA VAL A 960 1.83 -37.56 -22.19
C VAL A 960 2.69 -38.24 -21.12
N GLU A 961 2.68 -37.72 -19.90
CA GLU A 961 3.43 -38.32 -18.79
C GLU A 961 2.81 -39.67 -18.37
N ALA A 962 1.49 -39.78 -18.29
CA ALA A 962 0.79 -41.04 -17.98
C ALA A 962 0.85 -42.09 -19.11
N GLU A 963 0.93 -41.67 -20.38
CA GLU A 963 0.99 -42.54 -21.56
C GLU A 963 2.41 -42.97 -21.89
N SER A 964 3.42 -42.18 -21.52
CA SER A 964 4.82 -42.60 -21.58
C SER A 964 5.12 -43.86 -20.74
N GLU A 965 4.23 -44.18 -19.80
CA GLU A 965 4.15 -45.45 -19.05
C GLU A 965 3.80 -46.65 -19.96
N SER A 966 2.98 -46.46 -20.98
CA SER A 966 2.44 -47.53 -21.85
C SER A 966 3.40 -47.96 -22.98
N LEU A 967 4.17 -47.03 -23.55
CA LEU A 967 5.16 -47.34 -24.59
C LEU A 967 6.39 -48.07 -24.03
N SER A 968 6.80 -47.80 -22.78
CA SER A 968 7.91 -48.53 -22.14
C SER A 968 7.63 -50.02 -21.93
N LEU A 969 6.35 -50.40 -21.74
CA LEU A 969 5.93 -51.81 -21.65
C LEU A 969 5.97 -52.54 -23.00
N ALA A 970 5.74 -51.83 -24.12
CA ALA A 970 5.75 -52.43 -25.46
C ALA A 970 7.17 -52.71 -26.00
N SER A 971 8.19 -52.01 -25.50
CA SER A 971 9.59 -52.12 -25.94
C SER A 971 10.42 -53.22 -25.26
N GLY A 972 9.83 -54.10 -24.45
CA GLY A 972 10.51 -55.30 -23.93
C GLY A 972 11.71 -55.05 -22.99
N VAL A 973 11.90 -53.82 -22.51
CA VAL A 973 12.94 -53.49 -21.51
C VAL A 973 12.41 -53.85 -20.14
N SER A 974 12.56 -55.12 -19.77
CA SER A 974 12.19 -55.67 -18.46
C SER A 974 13.04 -55.05 -17.35
N GLY A 975 12.44 -54.16 -16.56
CA GLY A 975 13.06 -53.63 -15.34
C GLY A 975 12.44 -52.37 -14.73
N VAL A 976 11.59 -51.62 -15.44
CA VAL A 976 11.06 -50.35 -14.89
C VAL A 976 9.68 -50.57 -14.26
N SER A 977 9.61 -50.48 -12.93
CA SER A 977 8.35 -50.50 -12.17
C SER A 977 7.40 -49.38 -12.62
N SER A 978 6.08 -49.66 -12.63
CA SER A 978 4.98 -48.71 -12.93
C SER A 978 5.28 -47.32 -12.35
N ARG A 979 5.48 -46.31 -13.20
CA ARG A 979 5.86 -44.96 -12.76
C ARG A 979 4.63 -44.07 -12.74
N ALA A 980 4.07 -43.90 -11.54
CA ALA A 980 3.00 -42.95 -11.29
C ALA A 980 3.37 -41.51 -11.69
N LEU A 981 2.34 -40.71 -12.00
CA LEU A 981 2.46 -39.28 -12.32
C LEU A 981 3.19 -38.55 -11.17
N PRO A 982 4.16 -37.67 -11.46
CA PRO A 982 4.91 -37.00 -10.40
C PRO A 982 4.01 -36.08 -9.54
N ILE A 983 4.34 -36.01 -8.24
CA ILE A 983 3.61 -35.22 -7.22
C ILE A 983 3.36 -33.77 -7.65
N GLY A 984 4.29 -33.16 -8.38
CA GLY A 984 4.14 -31.78 -8.82
C GLY A 984 2.98 -31.51 -9.77
N PHE A 985 2.27 -32.54 -10.24
CA PHE A 985 1.02 -32.40 -10.98
C PHE A 985 -0.22 -32.27 -10.08
N VAL A 986 -0.13 -32.57 -8.78
CA VAL A 986 -1.27 -32.49 -7.86
C VAL A 986 -1.91 -31.09 -7.88
N TRP A 987 -1.12 -30.02 -7.74
CA TRP A 987 -1.63 -28.65 -7.78
C TRP A 987 -2.19 -28.25 -9.17
N PRO A 988 -1.48 -28.46 -10.29
CA PRO A 988 -2.03 -28.22 -11.63
C PRO A 988 -3.33 -28.97 -11.89
N LEU A 989 -3.42 -30.25 -11.53
CA LEU A 989 -4.62 -31.07 -11.71
C LEU A 989 -5.77 -30.59 -10.83
N PHE A 990 -5.50 -30.23 -9.58
CA PHE A 990 -6.50 -29.69 -8.67
C PHE A 990 -7.15 -28.43 -9.24
N VAL A 991 -6.33 -27.45 -9.64
CA VAL A 991 -6.84 -26.18 -10.19
C VAL A 991 -7.50 -26.37 -11.56
N ALA A 992 -6.95 -27.27 -12.40
CA ALA A 992 -7.55 -27.62 -13.67
C ALA A 992 -8.90 -28.34 -13.52
N GLY A 993 -9.08 -29.17 -12.48
CA GLY A 993 -10.33 -29.86 -12.19
C GLY A 993 -11.46 -28.88 -11.86
N LEU A 994 -11.16 -27.83 -11.10
CA LEU A 994 -12.17 -26.81 -10.74
C LEU A 994 -12.71 -26.06 -11.96
N GLU A 995 -11.88 -25.81 -12.97
CA GLU A 995 -12.26 -25.06 -14.17
C GLU A 995 -12.55 -25.94 -15.40
N GLY A 996 -12.23 -27.23 -15.36
CA GLY A 996 -12.34 -28.16 -16.51
C GLY A 996 -13.77 -28.46 -16.96
N SER A 997 -13.91 -28.95 -18.19
CA SER A 997 -15.18 -29.52 -18.68
C SER A 997 -15.55 -30.79 -17.91
N TYR A 998 -16.78 -31.28 -18.07
CA TYR A 998 -17.22 -32.52 -17.42
C TYR A 998 -16.28 -33.71 -17.71
N ASP A 999 -15.94 -33.93 -18.98
CA ASP A 999 -15.05 -35.04 -19.37
C ASP A 999 -13.64 -34.87 -18.80
N GLN A 1000 -13.13 -33.64 -18.76
CA GLN A 1000 -11.83 -33.32 -18.18
C GLN A 1000 -11.83 -33.56 -16.66
N ARG A 1001 -12.87 -33.10 -15.97
CA ARG A 1001 -13.09 -33.30 -14.53
C ARG A 1001 -13.08 -34.77 -14.16
N VAL A 1002 -13.83 -35.61 -14.89
CA VAL A 1002 -13.87 -37.06 -14.67
C VAL A 1002 -12.48 -37.67 -14.86
N TRP A 1003 -11.79 -37.32 -15.95
CA TRP A 1003 -10.44 -37.83 -16.21
C TRP A 1003 -9.42 -37.38 -15.14
N ILE A 1004 -9.50 -36.14 -14.68
CA ILE A 1004 -8.63 -35.58 -13.62
C ILE A 1004 -8.85 -36.33 -12.31
N ILE A 1005 -10.11 -36.52 -11.89
CA ILE A 1005 -10.46 -37.28 -10.69
C ILE A 1005 -9.90 -38.71 -10.76
N GLN A 1006 -10.14 -39.42 -11.87
CA GLN A 1006 -9.61 -40.77 -12.08
C GLN A 1006 -8.08 -40.82 -12.03
N THR A 1007 -7.42 -39.78 -12.53
CA THR A 1007 -5.96 -39.69 -12.52
C THR A 1007 -5.42 -39.42 -11.11
N MET A 1008 -6.03 -38.50 -10.36
CA MET A 1008 -5.68 -38.27 -8.95
C MET A 1008 -6.01 -39.48 -8.06
N GLN A 1009 -7.08 -40.22 -8.35
CA GLN A 1009 -7.39 -41.51 -7.70
C GLN A 1009 -6.30 -42.55 -7.98
N ARG A 1010 -5.79 -42.64 -9.21
CA ARG A 1010 -4.65 -43.52 -9.52
C ARG A 1010 -3.39 -43.13 -8.76
N MET A 1011 -3.12 -41.82 -8.61
CA MET A 1011 -2.02 -41.32 -7.77
C MET A 1011 -2.19 -41.69 -6.30
N ALA A 1012 -3.42 -41.74 -5.78
CA ALA A 1012 -3.72 -42.20 -4.42
C ALA A 1012 -3.66 -43.73 -4.27
N MET A 1013 -4.12 -44.50 -5.27
CA MET A 1013 -4.12 -45.98 -5.21
C MET A 1013 -2.72 -46.57 -5.36
N SER A 1014 -1.81 -45.93 -6.12
CA SER A 1014 -0.40 -46.33 -6.15
C SER A 1014 0.26 -46.30 -4.77
N ASP A 1015 -0.27 -45.49 -3.84
CA ASP A 1015 0.19 -45.46 -2.44
C ASP A 1015 -0.17 -46.76 -1.71
N GLN A 1016 -1.40 -47.30 -1.90
CA GLN A 1016 -1.85 -48.53 -1.23
C GLN A 1016 -1.17 -49.80 -1.76
N GLN A 1017 -0.89 -49.85 -3.06
CA GLN A 1017 -0.32 -51.04 -3.71
C GLN A 1017 1.19 -51.19 -3.42
N ASN A 1018 1.96 -50.10 -3.34
CA ASN A 1018 3.35 -50.13 -2.86
C ASN A 1018 3.44 -50.51 -1.37
N GLN A 1019 2.49 -50.06 -0.55
CA GLN A 1019 2.45 -50.37 0.87
C GLN A 1019 2.13 -51.86 1.16
N ASN A 1020 1.33 -52.51 0.32
CA ASN A 1020 1.08 -53.96 0.39
C ASN A 1020 2.21 -54.80 -0.22
N ARG A 1021 2.92 -54.30 -1.22
CA ARG A 1021 4.05 -55.01 -1.87
C ARG A 1021 5.29 -55.09 -0.96
N ASN A 1022 5.54 -54.05 -0.16
CA ASN A 1022 6.57 -54.06 0.90
C ASN A 1022 6.21 -54.93 2.13
N LYS A 1023 4.95 -55.36 2.28
CA LYS A 1023 4.55 -56.34 3.31
C LYS A 1023 4.75 -57.80 2.89
N GLY A 1024 4.92 -58.09 1.60
CA GLY A 1024 4.96 -59.45 1.07
C GLY A 1024 6.35 -60.05 0.82
N HIS A 1025 7.44 -59.32 1.11
CA HIS A 1025 8.79 -59.71 0.74
C HIS A 1025 9.74 -59.85 1.94
N ASP A 1026 9.31 -60.57 2.98
CA ASP A 1026 10.17 -61.02 4.08
C ASP A 1026 9.71 -62.39 4.60
N SER A 1027 9.89 -63.42 3.77
CA SER A 1027 9.83 -64.82 4.22
C SER A 1027 10.83 -65.66 3.42
N HIS A 1028 12.13 -65.51 3.72
CA HIS A 1028 13.13 -66.58 3.87
C HIS A 1028 14.57 -66.02 3.88
N PRO A 1029 15.44 -66.42 4.83
CA PRO A 1029 16.84 -66.01 4.82
C PRO A 1029 17.68 -67.04 4.07
N SER A 1030 18.34 -66.66 2.98
CA SER A 1030 19.50 -67.43 2.51
C SER A 1030 20.60 -66.54 1.95
N ARG A 1031 21.81 -66.79 2.46
CA ARG A 1031 23.10 -66.19 2.13
C ARG A 1031 23.43 -66.35 0.64
N SER A 1032 23.78 -65.25 -0.03
CA SER A 1032 25.02 -65.19 -0.82
C SER A 1032 25.35 -63.73 -1.16
N ARG A 1033 26.56 -63.31 -0.79
CA ARG A 1033 27.19 -62.07 -1.27
C ARG A 1033 27.49 -62.25 -2.76
N SER A 1034 26.97 -61.36 -3.59
CA SER A 1034 27.61 -60.99 -4.84
C SER A 1034 27.48 -59.48 -5.05
N HIS A 1035 28.63 -58.84 -5.28
CA HIS A 1035 28.74 -57.46 -5.73
C HIS A 1035 28.08 -57.35 -7.11
N SER A 1036 26.93 -56.70 -7.20
CA SER A 1036 26.49 -56.08 -8.45
C SER A 1036 26.02 -54.66 -8.15
N SER A 1037 26.82 -53.71 -8.61
CA SER A 1037 26.47 -52.30 -8.80
C SER A 1037 25.16 -52.19 -9.60
N ASN A 1038 24.04 -51.95 -8.93
CA ASN A 1038 22.77 -51.70 -9.59
C ASN A 1038 22.13 -50.42 -9.06
N VAL A 1039 22.27 -49.41 -9.92
CA VAL A 1039 21.49 -48.18 -10.07
C VAL A 1039 20.14 -48.23 -9.34
N HIS A 1040 19.98 -47.36 -8.34
CA HIS A 1040 18.73 -47.16 -7.61
C HIS A 1040 17.58 -46.89 -8.58
N ASP A 1041 16.60 -47.80 -8.59
CA ASP A 1041 15.30 -47.58 -9.21
C ASP A 1041 14.63 -46.40 -8.49
N ILE A 1042 14.36 -45.33 -9.22
CA ILE A 1042 13.65 -44.14 -8.73
C ILE A 1042 12.18 -44.55 -8.55
N SER A 1043 11.81 -45.01 -7.35
CA SER A 1043 10.43 -45.21 -6.90
C SER A 1043 9.66 -43.89 -7.01
N ALA A 1044 8.43 -43.92 -7.53
CA ALA A 1044 7.56 -42.75 -7.57
C ALA A 1044 7.29 -42.27 -6.13
N GLN A 1045 7.72 -41.05 -5.82
CA GLN A 1045 7.54 -40.44 -4.51
C GLN A 1045 6.06 -40.28 -4.16
N ARG A 1046 5.74 -40.51 -2.88
CA ARG A 1046 4.42 -40.42 -2.27
C ARG A 1046 4.04 -38.97 -1.95
N HIS A 1047 2.82 -38.54 -2.28
CA HIS A 1047 2.29 -37.27 -1.76
C HIS A 1047 1.44 -37.54 -0.50
N PRO A 1048 1.85 -37.07 0.69
CA PRO A 1048 1.24 -37.48 1.96
C PRO A 1048 -0.25 -37.10 2.11
N ASN A 1049 -0.73 -36.12 1.36
CA ASN A 1049 -2.09 -35.59 1.46
C ASN A 1049 -2.91 -35.73 0.15
N VAL A 1050 -2.55 -36.63 -0.76
CA VAL A 1050 -3.22 -36.70 -2.09
C VAL A 1050 -4.70 -37.10 -1.96
N GLU A 1051 -5.03 -37.99 -1.03
CA GLU A 1051 -6.41 -38.37 -0.71
C GLU A 1051 -7.22 -37.18 -0.18
N LYS A 1052 -6.62 -36.37 0.70
CA LYS A 1052 -7.27 -35.14 1.22
C LYS A 1052 -7.46 -34.09 0.12
N ALA A 1053 -6.50 -33.96 -0.79
CA ALA A 1053 -6.60 -33.05 -1.94
C ALA A 1053 -7.68 -33.49 -2.94
N LEU A 1054 -7.78 -34.80 -3.21
CA LEU A 1054 -8.83 -35.39 -4.02
C LEU A 1054 -10.21 -35.17 -3.40
N PHE A 1055 -10.36 -35.44 -2.10
CA PHE A 1055 -11.63 -35.22 -1.39
C PHE A 1055 -12.07 -33.76 -1.45
N LEU A 1056 -11.14 -32.81 -1.24
CA LEU A 1056 -11.50 -31.39 -1.34
C LEU A 1056 -11.90 -31.01 -2.78
N LEU A 1057 -11.21 -31.54 -3.80
CA LEU A 1057 -11.54 -31.27 -5.19
C LEU A 1057 -12.97 -31.72 -5.51
N GLU A 1058 -13.31 -32.95 -5.14
CA GLU A 1058 -14.65 -33.52 -5.32
C GLU A 1058 -15.72 -32.69 -4.59
N GLU A 1059 -15.48 -32.31 -3.34
CA GLU A 1059 -16.43 -31.51 -2.55
C GLU A 1059 -16.58 -30.09 -3.10
N MET A 1060 -15.49 -29.45 -3.53
CA MET A 1060 -15.54 -28.12 -4.16
C MET A 1060 -16.29 -28.16 -5.49
N MET A 1061 -16.02 -29.15 -6.34
CA MET A 1061 -16.74 -29.34 -7.61
C MET A 1061 -18.23 -29.58 -7.36
N ARG A 1062 -18.58 -30.45 -6.41
CA ARG A 1062 -19.96 -30.71 -6.01
C ARG A 1062 -20.66 -29.42 -5.57
N ARG A 1063 -20.01 -28.60 -4.74
CA ARG A 1063 -20.55 -27.30 -4.31
C ARG A 1063 -20.72 -26.34 -5.48
N GLN A 1064 -19.74 -26.25 -6.40
CA GLN A 1064 -19.83 -25.42 -7.59
C GLN A 1064 -20.99 -25.82 -8.51
N ASP A 1065 -21.21 -27.12 -8.69
CA ASP A 1065 -22.28 -27.64 -9.55
C ASP A 1065 -23.67 -27.39 -8.92
N VAL A 1066 -23.78 -27.48 -7.59
CA VAL A 1066 -25.02 -27.18 -6.85
C VAL A 1066 -25.33 -25.69 -6.82
N SER A 1067 -24.35 -24.85 -6.48
CA SER A 1067 -24.55 -23.41 -6.29
C SER A 1067 -24.49 -22.61 -7.59
N ARG A 1068 -23.93 -23.19 -8.66
CA ARG A 1068 -23.53 -22.49 -9.89
C ARG A 1068 -22.62 -21.28 -9.62
N THR A 1069 -21.88 -21.31 -8.51
CA THR A 1069 -20.91 -20.29 -8.10
C THR A 1069 -19.57 -20.92 -7.74
N TRP A 1070 -18.51 -20.13 -7.69
CA TRP A 1070 -17.21 -20.64 -7.28
C TRP A 1070 -17.17 -21.01 -5.80
N ALA A 1071 -16.61 -22.18 -5.50
CA ALA A 1071 -16.30 -22.59 -4.14
C ALA A 1071 -14.94 -22.03 -3.72
N ASP A 1072 -14.89 -21.44 -2.53
CA ASP A 1072 -13.67 -20.94 -1.91
C ASP A 1072 -12.91 -22.10 -1.25
N SER A 1073 -11.69 -22.39 -1.72
CA SER A 1073 -10.90 -23.51 -1.21
C SER A 1073 -10.51 -23.39 0.26
N ARG A 1074 -10.37 -22.16 0.79
CA ARG A 1074 -10.01 -21.93 2.19
C ARG A 1074 -11.20 -22.21 3.11
N CYS A 1075 -12.39 -21.76 2.73
CA CYS A 1075 -13.62 -21.98 3.49
C CYS A 1075 -13.98 -23.47 3.51
N VAL A 1076 -14.04 -24.12 2.34
CA VAL A 1076 -14.40 -25.56 2.25
C VAL A 1076 -13.39 -26.42 3.01
N ARG A 1077 -12.09 -26.10 2.95
CA ARG A 1077 -11.08 -26.85 3.70
C ARG A 1077 -11.27 -26.76 5.22
N ARG A 1078 -11.56 -25.57 5.75
CA ARG A 1078 -11.80 -25.36 7.19
C ARG A 1078 -13.05 -26.04 7.70
N GLU A 1079 -14.06 -26.21 6.85
CA GLU A 1079 -15.29 -26.93 7.20
C GLU A 1079 -15.11 -28.45 7.18
N VAL A 1080 -14.34 -28.96 6.22
CA VAL A 1080 -14.18 -30.40 5.99
C VAL A 1080 -13.11 -31.02 6.89
N PHE A 1081 -12.05 -30.29 7.20
CA PHE A 1081 -10.89 -30.82 7.92
C PHE A 1081 -10.65 -30.04 9.21
N ALA A 1082 -10.60 -30.75 10.33
CA ALA A 1082 -10.25 -30.19 11.64
C ALA A 1082 -8.75 -29.87 11.74
N ASP A 1083 -7.91 -30.68 11.09
CA ASP A 1083 -6.46 -30.51 11.08
C ASP A 1083 -6.02 -29.60 9.92
N PHE A 1084 -5.10 -28.68 10.21
CA PHE A 1084 -4.41 -27.91 9.17
C PHE A 1084 -3.49 -28.85 8.39
N PHE A 1085 -3.84 -29.14 7.14
CA PHE A 1085 -2.95 -29.84 6.22
C PHE A 1085 -2.58 -28.94 5.05
N VAL A 1086 -1.32 -29.04 4.61
CA VAL A 1086 -0.87 -28.41 3.38
C VAL A 1086 -1.35 -29.30 2.24
N MET A 1087 -2.32 -28.80 1.49
CA MET A 1087 -2.87 -29.43 0.27
C MET A 1087 -1.86 -29.47 -0.88
N ILE A 1088 -0.95 -28.49 -0.87
CA ILE A 1088 0.17 -28.37 -1.78
C ILE A 1088 1.40 -28.71 -0.96
#